data_AF-A0AAD6J2L8-F1
#
_entry.id   AF-A0AAD6J2L8-F1
#
_cell.length_a   1.000
_cell.length_b   1.000
_cell.length_c   1.000
_cell.angle_alpha   90.00
_cell.angle_beta   90.00
_cell.angle_gamma   90.00
#
_symmetry.space_group_name_H-M   'P 1'
#
loop_
_entity.id
_entity.type
_entity.pdbx_description
1 polymer ?
#
loop_
_entity_poly.entity_id
_entity_poly.type
_entity_poly.pdbx_seq_one_letter_code
_entity_poly.pdbx_strand_id
1 'polypeptide(L)'
;MDPAWGVGHFGGVVGVWSRSSSSSSSSSSTSIYSSPTSSYKAMMAGMAAVTPSSIPVPTTSSIPTTSSTSVATTQFIPPPPVPTSAEEEYDSTSTTRKRKMALHPSTVLEWVQTASPTSAAIASLAIALSLWLVIAWSSESPDYEEFTVPLPLALEEGYVGKQLNAPSVKAEDNRIQCYAPATGRLLDVLTPASANDIDTAIAKAAEAQKQWARTTFKQRRKVLRTLQRYILKSQDIIARAACLDSGKTKIDAFFGEILVTAEKINWLLKHGENVLRPERRSVPFLMMYKTAEVRYEPMGVVAACVSWNYPFHNLLGPIVSSIFAGNGIIVKGSESTAWSNAFFLSIVSRALSACGHNPDLVAGICCWPEAADHLTSHPGISHVTFIGSRPVAKLVAKSAAATLPALCVELGGKDAAIILDDVTNIQPLSSVLVRGVFQSAGQNCIGIERIIVLPKIYDRLVEILESRIKGLRVGSILDNPEETDVGAMVSAAGFDKLEKLIEDAVQKGARLLVGGKRINHLKYPQGHYFSPTLLVDVTTNMNIANEEVFGPVCLVLKAQDVSHAIQIANSTEYGLGGAVFGKNKANLNRVANEMKCGMVAINDFAVFYLAQLPFGGVGGSGYGRFMGAEGLRSVCNMKSVCYDKYPGISTSIPPRVDYPIQDRSKAWDFCRGLVEFSVGMTLSSKIAGLWRLVKNS
;
A
#
# COMPACT_ATOMS: atom_id res chain seq x y z
N MET A 1 -53.35 16.70 -9.21
CA MET A 1 -54.63 16.44 -9.89
C MET A 1 -54.30 16.24 -11.35
N ASP A 2 -54.34 15.00 -11.80
CA ASP A 2 -54.44 14.61 -13.21
C ASP A 2 -55.89 14.89 -13.69
N PRO A 3 -56.21 15.00 -15.00
CA PRO A 3 -56.24 13.84 -15.91
C PRO A 3 -55.86 14.22 -17.38
N ALA A 4 -55.80 13.39 -18.43
CA ALA A 4 -56.39 12.10 -18.76
C ALA A 4 -55.65 11.41 -19.95
N TRP A 5 -55.88 10.11 -20.08
CA TRP A 5 -55.49 9.09 -21.08
C TRP A 5 -56.06 9.34 -22.51
N GLY A 6 -55.61 8.72 -23.62
CA GLY A 6 -54.58 7.71 -23.86
C GLY A 6 -54.59 7.07 -25.27
N VAL A 7 -53.84 5.96 -25.37
CA VAL A 7 -53.88 4.79 -26.30
C VAL A 7 -53.46 4.92 -27.79
N GLY A 8 -52.41 4.16 -28.16
CA GLY A 8 -52.13 3.68 -29.52
C GLY A 8 -50.82 2.87 -29.62
N HIS A 9 -50.89 1.63 -30.09
CA HIS A 9 -49.91 0.55 -29.96
C HIS A 9 -49.10 0.28 -31.26
N PHE A 10 -47.95 -0.41 -31.10
CA PHE A 10 -47.19 -1.26 -32.06
C PHE A 10 -46.32 -0.65 -33.18
N GLY A 11 -45.07 -1.18 -33.28
CA GLY A 11 -44.40 -1.48 -34.56
C GLY A 11 -43.01 -0.87 -34.79
N GLY A 12 -41.95 -1.65 -34.59
CA GLY A 12 -40.58 -1.33 -35.03
C GLY A 12 -40.25 -1.83 -36.45
N VAL A 13 -38.93 -1.89 -36.73
CA VAL A 13 -38.19 -2.33 -37.95
C VAL A 13 -37.68 -1.14 -38.78
N VAL A 14 -36.40 -0.74 -38.68
CA VAL A 14 -35.15 -1.33 -39.22
C VAL A 14 -35.15 -1.42 -40.75
N GLY A 15 -34.39 -0.52 -41.39
CA GLY A 15 -34.12 -0.54 -42.83
C GLY A 15 -32.92 -1.41 -43.18
N VAL A 16 -33.05 -2.19 -44.25
CA VAL A 16 -31.97 -2.87 -44.99
C VAL A 16 -32.23 -2.71 -46.48
N TRP A 17 -31.19 -2.38 -47.26
CA TRP A 17 -30.94 -2.81 -48.65
C TRP A 17 -29.40 -2.92 -48.78
N SER A 18 -28.77 -3.90 -49.45
CA SER A 18 -29.20 -4.75 -50.56
C SER A 18 -28.34 -6.03 -50.77
N ARG A 19 -29.01 -7.11 -51.20
CA ARG A 19 -28.68 -8.16 -52.21
C ARG A 19 -27.38 -8.99 -52.06
N SER A 20 -27.34 -10.31 -52.23
CA SER A 20 -28.09 -11.19 -53.16
C SER A 20 -28.05 -12.69 -52.76
N SER A 21 -29.16 -13.41 -53.09
CA SER A 21 -29.33 -14.84 -53.49
C SER A 21 -28.61 -15.96 -52.72
N SER A 22 -29.19 -17.11 -52.37
CA SER A 22 -30.46 -17.77 -52.71
C SER A 22 -30.56 -19.09 -51.90
N SER A 23 -31.78 -19.45 -51.45
CA SER A 23 -32.33 -20.82 -51.19
C SER A 23 -31.50 -21.83 -50.35
N SER A 24 -31.98 -22.52 -49.31
CA SER A 24 -33.32 -23.07 -49.04
C SER A 24 -33.36 -23.70 -47.64
N SER A 25 -34.53 -23.58 -46.98
CA SER A 25 -35.20 -24.51 -46.04
C SER A 25 -34.37 -25.33 -45.02
N SER A 26 -34.58 -25.06 -43.72
CA SER A 26 -35.22 -25.94 -42.69
C SER A 26 -34.42 -27.19 -42.30
N SER A 27 -34.31 -27.69 -41.07
CA SER A 27 -34.81 -27.37 -39.73
C SER A 27 -34.13 -28.39 -38.78
N SER A 28 -34.22 -28.15 -37.47
CA SER A 28 -34.14 -29.14 -36.37
C SER A 28 -32.83 -29.92 -36.12
N SER A 29 -32.21 -29.58 -34.99
CA SER A 29 -31.76 -30.47 -33.90
C SER A 29 -31.18 -31.87 -34.24
N THR A 30 -29.97 -32.15 -33.78
CA THR A 30 -29.62 -33.06 -32.64
C THR A 30 -28.09 -33.28 -32.64
N SER A 31 -27.54 -33.58 -31.47
CA SER A 31 -26.13 -33.81 -31.18
C SER A 31 -25.51 -35.03 -31.90
N ILE A 32 -24.18 -35.08 -31.80
CA ILE A 32 -23.21 -36.21 -31.95
C ILE A 32 -22.20 -36.00 -33.09
N TYR A 33 -20.98 -36.51 -32.85
CA TYR A 33 -19.72 -36.55 -33.62
C TYR A 33 -18.67 -35.55 -33.09
N SER A 34 -17.74 -36.00 -32.24
CA SER A 34 -16.52 -36.78 -32.55
C SER A 34 -15.41 -35.92 -33.16
N SER A 35 -14.21 -36.17 -32.67
CA SER A 35 -12.91 -35.67 -33.15
C SER A 35 -12.72 -35.76 -34.67
N PRO A 36 -11.75 -34.98 -35.19
CA PRO A 36 -10.60 -35.66 -35.77
C PRO A 36 -9.24 -35.08 -35.36
N THR A 37 -8.31 -36.03 -35.35
CA THR A 37 -6.88 -36.08 -35.12
C THR A 37 -6.00 -35.34 -36.14
N SER A 38 -4.69 -35.27 -35.77
CA SER A 38 -3.47 -35.32 -36.61
C SER A 38 -2.78 -33.95 -36.75
N SER A 39 -1.47 -33.76 -36.59
CA SER A 39 -0.26 -34.60 -36.50
C SER A 39 0.83 -33.77 -35.80
N TYR A 40 1.80 -34.28 -35.03
CA TYR A 40 3.07 -34.79 -35.55
C TYR A 40 3.89 -35.39 -34.39
N LYS A 41 4.42 -36.61 -34.60
CA LYS A 41 5.31 -37.33 -33.68
C LYS A 41 6.49 -37.86 -34.52
N ALA A 42 7.69 -37.35 -34.27
CA ALA A 42 9.03 -37.89 -34.56
C ALA A 42 10.00 -36.86 -33.96
N MET A 43 11.07 -37.15 -33.23
CA MET A 43 11.96 -38.30 -33.23
C MET A 43 12.82 -38.22 -31.94
N MET A 44 12.96 -39.32 -31.21
CA MET A 44 13.90 -39.51 -30.10
C MET A 44 14.87 -40.62 -30.52
N ALA A 45 16.17 -40.35 -30.58
CA ALA A 45 17.26 -41.33 -30.47
C ALA A 45 18.63 -40.61 -30.44
N GLY A 46 19.48 -40.96 -29.46
CA GLY A 46 20.92 -40.61 -29.47
C GLY A 46 21.57 -40.53 -28.09
N MET A 47 21.97 -41.68 -27.52
CA MET A 47 22.91 -41.79 -26.39
C MET A 47 24.36 -41.95 -26.89
N ALA A 48 25.33 -41.31 -26.23
CA ALA A 48 26.71 -41.78 -25.92
C ALA A 48 27.48 -40.61 -25.25
N ALA A 49 27.78 -40.64 -23.94
CA ALA A 49 28.93 -41.28 -23.27
C ALA A 49 30.30 -40.57 -23.52
N VAL A 50 30.80 -39.78 -22.54
CA VAL A 50 32.24 -39.61 -22.22
C VAL A 50 32.42 -39.27 -20.72
N THR A 51 33.45 -39.88 -20.15
CA THR A 51 33.99 -40.01 -18.78
C THR A 51 34.44 -38.74 -18.03
N PRO A 52 34.56 -38.76 -16.69
CA PRO A 52 35.17 -37.70 -15.88
C PRO A 52 36.67 -37.93 -15.64
N SER A 53 37.50 -36.90 -15.86
CA SER A 53 38.92 -36.87 -15.49
C SER A 53 39.16 -36.02 -14.24
N SER A 54 40.01 -36.58 -13.39
CA SER A 54 40.51 -36.22 -12.07
C SER A 54 41.41 -34.97 -11.98
N ILE A 55 41.26 -34.19 -10.87
CA ILE A 55 42.28 -33.69 -9.90
C ILE A 55 43.45 -32.80 -10.45
N PRO A 56 43.97 -31.73 -9.77
CA PRO A 56 44.18 -31.63 -8.32
C PRO A 56 43.89 -30.32 -7.56
N VAL A 57 43.75 -30.55 -6.25
CA VAL A 57 43.98 -29.72 -5.07
C VAL A 57 45.38 -29.07 -5.04
N PRO A 58 45.54 -27.92 -4.37
CA PRO A 58 46.74 -27.71 -3.57
C PRO A 58 46.41 -27.49 -2.09
N THR A 59 47.05 -28.31 -1.28
CA THR A 59 47.16 -28.28 0.17
C THR A 59 48.17 -27.23 0.64
N THR A 60 47.79 -26.54 1.73
CA THR A 60 48.61 -26.12 2.89
C THR A 60 50.06 -25.68 2.70
N SER A 61 50.36 -24.47 3.19
CA SER A 61 51.53 -24.07 4.00
C SER A 61 51.63 -22.54 3.88
N SER A 62 52.10 -21.74 4.83
CA SER A 62 52.62 -21.90 6.17
C SER A 62 52.80 -20.46 6.67
N ILE A 63 52.55 -20.23 7.95
CA ILE A 63 52.98 -19.03 8.67
C ILE A 63 54.52 -18.89 8.52
N PRO A 64 55.04 -17.66 8.42
CA PRO A 64 56.02 -17.24 9.42
C PRO A 64 55.70 -15.86 10.02
N THR A 65 55.63 -15.89 11.35
CA THR A 65 55.92 -14.83 12.31
C THR A 65 57.29 -14.19 12.10
N THR A 66 57.38 -12.87 12.31
CA THR A 66 58.45 -12.03 12.93
C THR A 66 58.30 -10.61 12.37
N SER A 67 58.45 -9.49 13.07
CA SER A 67 58.83 -9.18 14.45
C SER A 67 58.70 -7.65 14.63
N SER A 68 58.29 -7.25 15.84
CA SER A 68 58.65 -6.04 16.61
C SER A 68 59.40 -4.86 15.95
N THR A 69 58.86 -3.64 16.17
CA THR A 69 59.51 -2.48 16.86
C THR A 69 58.47 -1.36 16.99
N SER A 70 57.94 -1.09 18.18
CA SER A 70 58.41 -0.13 19.21
C SER A 70 57.76 1.26 19.09
N VAL A 71 56.81 1.49 20.00
CA VAL A 71 56.59 2.68 20.85
C VAL A 71 57.02 4.05 20.27
N ALA A 72 56.00 4.90 20.04
CA ALA A 72 56.09 6.33 20.33
C ALA A 72 54.78 6.78 20.98
N THR A 73 54.88 7.07 22.27
CA THR A 73 53.84 7.60 23.14
C THR A 73 53.62 9.08 22.81
N THR A 74 52.38 9.47 22.46
CA THR A 74 51.99 10.89 22.49
C THR A 74 50.68 11.02 23.24
N GLN A 75 50.77 11.73 24.37
CA GLN A 75 49.73 12.01 25.34
C GLN A 75 48.60 12.83 24.71
N PHE A 76 47.34 12.46 25.00
CA PHE A 76 46.19 13.34 24.85
C PHE A 76 45.57 13.60 26.22
N ILE A 77 45.42 14.90 26.49
CA ILE A 77 44.94 15.53 27.71
C ILE A 77 43.40 15.50 27.71
N PRO A 78 42.73 15.04 28.78
CA PRO A 78 41.28 15.21 28.93
C PRO A 78 40.93 16.62 29.43
N PRO A 79 39.77 17.19 29.03
CA PRO A 79 39.35 18.54 29.43
C PRO A 79 38.91 18.60 30.92
N PRO A 80 39.00 19.77 31.58
CA PRO A 80 38.77 19.92 33.01
C PRO A 80 37.27 19.93 33.39
N PRO A 81 36.92 19.54 34.63
CA PRO A 81 35.57 19.66 35.17
C PRO A 81 35.31 21.09 35.67
N VAL A 82 34.09 21.58 35.50
CA VAL A 82 33.63 22.90 36.01
C VAL A 82 32.63 22.68 37.16
N PRO A 83 32.68 23.49 38.23
CA PRO A 83 32.52 23.01 39.60
C PRO A 83 31.11 23.14 40.18
N THR A 84 30.78 22.18 41.04
CA THR A 84 29.79 22.29 42.11
C THR A 84 30.39 23.06 43.30
N SER A 85 29.79 24.18 43.69
CA SER A 85 29.93 24.78 45.03
C SER A 85 29.05 24.00 46.00
N ALA A 86 29.64 23.25 46.94
CA ALA A 86 29.96 23.67 48.32
C ALA A 86 28.67 23.87 49.13
N GLU A 87 28.29 22.85 49.90
CA GLU A 87 28.52 22.71 51.36
C GLU A 87 27.24 23.21 52.08
N GLU A 88 26.63 22.50 53.02
CA GLU A 88 27.21 22.03 54.27
C GLU A 88 26.27 21.02 54.96
N GLU A 89 26.87 20.23 55.86
CA GLU A 89 26.31 19.22 56.75
C GLU A 89 24.98 19.56 57.46
N TYR A 90 24.14 18.54 57.68
CA TYR A 90 23.40 18.50 58.95
C TYR A 90 23.31 17.09 59.53
N ASP A 91 23.73 17.06 60.79
CA ASP A 91 23.85 15.96 61.72
C ASP A 91 22.49 15.35 62.12
N SER A 92 22.60 14.09 62.49
CA SER A 92 21.63 13.25 63.16
C SER A 92 21.06 13.86 64.45
N THR A 93 19.84 13.40 64.78
CA THR A 93 19.06 13.55 66.03
C THR A 93 17.86 14.50 65.98
N SER A 94 16.66 13.93 65.83
CA SER A 94 15.59 14.06 66.83
C SER A 94 14.29 13.35 66.40
N THR A 95 13.91 12.39 67.22
CA THR A 95 12.54 11.96 67.54
C THR A 95 11.37 12.46 66.68
N THR A 96 10.80 11.49 65.97
CA THR A 96 9.47 11.51 65.34
C THR A 96 8.37 11.96 66.32
N ARG A 97 7.89 13.19 66.20
CA ARG A 97 6.57 13.58 66.73
C ARG A 97 5.58 13.60 65.58
N LYS A 98 4.76 12.54 65.49
CA LYS A 98 3.63 12.39 64.57
C LYS A 98 2.74 13.65 64.59
N ARG A 99 2.78 14.47 63.54
CA ARG A 99 1.66 15.34 63.15
C ARG A 99 0.98 14.69 61.94
N LYS A 100 -0.16 14.04 62.18
CA LYS A 100 -1.14 13.76 61.14
C LYS A 100 -1.64 15.12 60.61
N MET A 101 -1.17 15.55 59.44
CA MET A 101 -1.95 16.51 58.64
C MET A 101 -3.02 15.69 57.92
N ALA A 102 -4.17 15.54 58.59
CA ALA A 102 -5.39 15.21 57.89
C ALA A 102 -5.76 16.44 57.06
N LEU A 103 -5.59 16.35 55.74
CA LEU A 103 -6.20 17.29 54.81
C LEU A 103 -7.71 17.13 54.95
N HIS A 104 -8.33 18.15 55.55
CA HIS A 104 -9.78 18.20 55.76
C HIS A 104 -10.47 18.33 54.39
N PRO A 105 -11.55 17.57 54.09
CA PRO A 105 -12.24 17.61 52.79
C PRO A 105 -12.71 19.00 52.33
N SER A 106 -12.75 19.99 53.24
CA SER A 106 -13.15 21.38 52.95
C SER A 106 -12.09 22.20 52.21
N THR A 107 -10.79 21.89 52.30
CA THR A 107 -9.73 22.71 51.68
C THR A 107 -9.57 22.47 50.17
N VAL A 108 -9.94 21.27 49.68
CA VAL A 108 -9.95 20.97 48.24
C VAL A 108 -11.17 21.60 47.55
N LEU A 109 -12.30 21.69 48.26
CA LEU A 109 -13.52 22.31 47.77
C LEU A 109 -13.41 23.84 47.65
N GLU A 110 -12.73 24.52 48.57
CA GLU A 110 -12.48 25.98 48.48
C GLU A 110 -11.52 26.35 47.34
N TRP A 111 -10.54 25.50 47.03
CA TRP A 111 -9.61 25.75 45.92
C TRP A 111 -10.28 25.59 44.54
N VAL A 112 -11.20 24.64 44.41
CA VAL A 112 -12.00 24.45 43.18
C VAL A 112 -13.01 25.58 42.97
N GLN A 113 -13.48 26.23 44.04
CA GLN A 113 -14.42 27.36 43.95
C GLN A 113 -13.75 28.71 43.63
N THR A 114 -12.43 28.83 43.80
CA THR A 114 -11.69 30.09 43.60
C THR A 114 -10.71 30.05 42.41
N ALA A 115 -10.53 28.88 41.79
CA ALA A 115 -9.69 28.72 40.62
C ALA A 115 -10.31 29.42 39.39
N SER A 116 -9.53 30.25 38.70
CA SER A 116 -9.93 30.75 37.39
C SER A 116 -10.17 29.56 36.42
N PRO A 117 -11.02 29.72 35.39
CA PRO A 117 -11.29 28.65 34.42
C PRO A 117 -10.03 28.02 33.83
N THR A 118 -8.96 28.82 33.70
CA THR A 118 -7.65 28.40 33.21
C THR A 118 -6.93 27.46 34.18
N SER A 119 -6.96 27.75 35.49
CA SER A 119 -6.32 26.91 36.51
C SER A 119 -7.05 25.56 36.69
N ALA A 120 -8.39 25.56 36.60
CA ALA A 120 -9.18 24.34 36.62
C ALA A 120 -8.93 23.45 35.38
N ALA A 121 -8.77 24.05 34.20
CA ALA A 121 -8.42 23.33 32.97
C ALA A 121 -7.02 22.70 33.04
N ILE A 122 -6.03 23.44 33.56
CA ILE A 122 -4.65 22.93 33.74
C ILE A 122 -4.63 21.77 34.74
N ALA A 123 -5.32 21.90 35.89
CA ALA A 123 -5.41 20.83 36.88
C ALA A 123 -6.13 19.58 36.32
N SER A 124 -7.19 19.78 35.53
CA SER A 124 -7.91 18.68 34.88
C SER A 124 -7.04 17.96 33.84
N LEU A 125 -6.27 18.70 33.04
CA LEU A 125 -5.29 18.13 32.11
C LEU A 125 -4.18 17.37 32.86
N ALA A 126 -3.67 17.91 33.96
CA ALA A 126 -2.64 17.26 34.77
C ALA A 126 -3.15 15.96 35.41
N ILE A 127 -4.38 15.94 35.92
CA ILE A 127 -5.03 14.74 36.47
C ILE A 127 -5.29 13.72 35.35
N ALA A 128 -5.79 14.14 34.19
CA ALA A 128 -6.03 13.27 33.05
C ALA A 128 -4.73 12.66 32.53
N LEU A 129 -3.65 13.46 32.44
CA LEU A 129 -2.31 13.00 32.07
C LEU A 129 -1.75 12.02 33.11
N SER A 130 -1.93 12.30 34.41
CA SER A 130 -1.47 11.44 35.49
C SER A 130 -2.21 10.11 35.51
N LEU A 131 -3.53 10.12 35.33
CA LEU A 131 -4.35 8.91 35.18
C LEU A 131 -3.96 8.13 33.94
N TRP A 132 -3.73 8.82 32.81
CA TRP A 132 -3.27 8.19 31.58
C TRP A 132 -1.89 7.54 31.77
N LEU A 133 -0.96 8.20 32.45
CA LEU A 133 0.36 7.67 32.78
C LEU A 133 0.27 6.45 33.72
N VAL A 134 -0.57 6.49 34.76
CA VAL A 134 -0.79 5.35 35.66
C VAL A 134 -1.41 4.16 34.92
N ILE A 135 -2.42 4.40 34.06
CA ILE A 135 -3.03 3.34 33.24
C ILE A 135 -2.03 2.78 32.22
N ALA A 136 -1.23 3.64 31.60
CA ALA A 136 -0.18 3.21 30.67
C ALA A 136 0.90 2.39 31.39
N TRP A 137 1.28 2.77 32.61
CA TRP A 137 2.29 2.08 33.42
C TRP A 137 1.77 0.78 34.06
N SER A 138 0.47 0.71 34.36
CA SER A 138 -0.20 -0.49 34.89
C SER A 138 -0.67 -1.47 33.81
N SER A 139 -0.62 -1.08 32.53
CA SER A 139 -0.93 -1.99 31.44
C SER A 139 0.12 -3.11 31.39
N GLU A 140 -0.31 -4.37 31.28
CA GLU A 140 0.60 -5.52 31.17
C GLU A 140 1.69 -5.22 30.14
N SER A 141 2.95 -5.51 30.48
CA SER A 141 4.08 -5.37 29.54
C SER A 141 3.68 -6.02 28.22
N PRO A 142 3.71 -5.28 27.10
CA PRO A 142 3.17 -5.82 25.86
C PRO A 142 3.91 -7.10 25.51
N ASP A 143 3.18 -8.20 25.36
CA ASP A 143 3.73 -9.50 24.96
C ASP A 143 4.35 -9.42 23.55
N TYR A 144 5.67 -9.22 23.52
CA TYR A 144 6.57 -9.20 22.37
C TYR A 144 7.86 -9.95 22.73
N GLU A 145 8.63 -10.35 21.71
CA GLU A 145 9.96 -10.94 21.88
C GLU A 145 11.04 -9.95 21.43
N GLU A 146 12.21 -9.98 22.07
CA GLU A 146 13.38 -9.23 21.58
C GLU A 146 14.21 -10.13 20.67
N PHE A 147 14.75 -9.55 19.60
CA PHE A 147 15.65 -10.22 18.68
C PHE A 147 16.62 -9.21 18.05
N THR A 148 17.72 -9.70 17.51
CA THR A 148 18.71 -8.89 16.80
C THR A 148 18.70 -9.24 15.32
N VAL A 149 19.12 -8.32 14.45
CA VAL A 149 19.30 -8.57 13.01
C VAL A 149 20.73 -8.13 12.66
N PRO A 150 21.57 -8.96 12.04
CA PRO A 150 22.89 -8.58 11.58
C PRO A 150 22.79 -7.41 10.62
N LEU A 151 23.64 -6.41 10.82
CA LEU A 151 23.70 -5.27 9.90
C LEU A 151 24.41 -5.68 8.62
N PRO A 152 23.82 -5.40 7.45
CA PRO A 152 24.55 -5.41 6.19
C PRO A 152 25.79 -4.51 6.25
N LEU A 153 26.89 -4.94 5.61
CA LEU A 153 28.16 -4.22 5.57
C LEU A 153 28.01 -2.74 5.16
N ALA A 154 27.11 -2.45 4.21
CA ALA A 154 26.86 -1.08 3.74
C ALA A 154 26.18 -0.15 4.77
N LEU A 155 25.68 -0.69 5.87
CA LEU A 155 25.10 0.04 6.99
C LEU A 155 26.08 0.19 8.16
N GLU A 156 27.22 -0.50 8.14
CA GLU A 156 28.27 -0.35 9.15
C GLU A 156 28.89 1.05 9.07
N GLU A 157 29.32 1.54 10.23
CA GLU A 157 29.96 2.84 10.36
C GLU A 157 31.31 2.85 9.63
N GLY A 158 31.57 3.90 8.85
CA GLY A 158 32.81 4.03 8.08
C GLY A 158 32.89 3.20 6.80
N TYR A 159 31.89 2.38 6.47
CA TYR A 159 31.89 1.64 5.21
C TYR A 159 31.78 2.58 4.00
N VAL A 160 32.74 2.45 3.07
CA VAL A 160 32.73 3.15 1.79
C VAL A 160 32.70 2.10 0.67
N GLY A 161 31.55 1.96 0.03
CA GLY A 161 31.38 1.03 -1.09
C GLY A 161 32.20 1.39 -2.32
N LYS A 162 32.54 0.39 -3.13
CA LYS A 162 33.26 0.56 -4.41
C LYS A 162 32.47 1.47 -5.35
N GLN A 163 33.11 2.49 -5.91
CA GLN A 163 32.50 3.33 -6.94
C GLN A 163 32.32 2.55 -8.26
N LEU A 164 31.13 2.63 -8.85
CA LEU A 164 30.88 2.10 -10.19
C LEU A 164 31.11 3.19 -11.24
N ASN A 165 31.67 2.79 -12.40
CA ASN A 165 31.92 3.71 -13.52
C ASN A 165 30.65 4.01 -14.33
N ALA A 166 29.75 3.03 -14.45
CA ALA A 166 28.46 3.15 -15.12
C ALA A 166 27.45 2.28 -14.36
N PRO A 167 26.80 2.80 -13.30
CA PRO A 167 25.84 2.04 -12.52
C PRO A 167 24.67 1.56 -13.39
N SER A 168 24.37 0.26 -13.31
CA SER A 168 23.24 -0.39 -13.96
C SER A 168 22.70 -1.48 -13.03
N VAL A 169 21.38 -1.70 -13.02
CA VAL A 169 20.77 -2.76 -12.19
C VAL A 169 21.12 -4.15 -12.72
N LYS A 170 21.42 -4.26 -14.01
CA LYS A 170 21.83 -5.50 -14.66
C LYS A 170 23.34 -5.51 -14.87
N ALA A 171 24.03 -6.42 -14.18
CA ALA A 171 25.45 -6.68 -14.38
C ALA A 171 25.71 -7.45 -15.69
N GLU A 172 26.97 -7.49 -16.13
CA GLU A 172 27.41 -8.21 -17.35
C GLU A 172 27.10 -9.71 -17.30
N ASP A 173 27.14 -10.32 -16.11
CA ASP A 173 26.87 -11.74 -15.87
C ASP A 173 25.38 -12.02 -15.56
N ASN A 174 24.47 -11.09 -15.88
CA ASN A 174 23.03 -11.19 -15.65
C ASN A 174 22.61 -11.22 -14.16
N ARG A 175 23.53 -10.96 -13.22
CA ARG A 175 23.18 -10.74 -11.81
C ARG A 175 22.58 -9.35 -11.59
N ILE A 176 21.90 -9.21 -10.46
CA ILE A 176 21.33 -7.94 -10.01
C ILE A 176 22.43 -7.17 -9.29
N GLN A 177 22.86 -6.06 -9.87
CA GLN A 177 23.85 -5.16 -9.29
C GLN A 177 23.13 -4.10 -8.45
N CYS A 178 23.23 -4.21 -7.14
CA CYS A 178 22.64 -3.26 -6.20
C CYS A 178 23.63 -2.13 -5.92
N TYR A 179 23.19 -0.89 -6.12
CA TYR A 179 24.04 0.29 -5.94
C TYR A 179 23.23 1.45 -5.39
N ALA A 180 23.89 2.38 -4.71
CA ALA A 180 23.24 3.55 -4.13
C ALA A 180 23.01 4.63 -5.20
N PRO A 181 21.75 4.97 -5.57
CA PRO A 181 21.48 5.88 -6.69
C PRO A 181 22.03 7.30 -6.51
N ALA A 182 22.18 7.75 -5.26
CA ALA A 182 22.73 9.07 -4.95
C ALA A 182 24.24 9.19 -5.19
N THR A 183 24.99 8.08 -5.12
CA THR A 183 26.46 8.11 -5.18
C THR A 183 27.04 7.26 -6.30
N GLY A 184 26.30 6.27 -6.81
CA GLY A 184 26.79 5.25 -7.74
C GLY A 184 27.70 4.21 -7.09
N ARG A 185 27.75 4.13 -5.76
CA ARG A 185 28.55 3.12 -5.03
C ARG A 185 27.83 1.78 -4.98
N LEU A 186 28.58 0.70 -5.17
CA LEU A 186 28.10 -0.67 -5.05
C LEU A 186 27.68 -0.97 -3.60
N LEU A 187 26.51 -1.59 -3.45
CA LEU A 187 25.99 -2.12 -2.20
C LEU A 187 26.20 -3.64 -2.11
N ASP A 188 25.77 -4.36 -3.14
CA ASP A 188 25.90 -5.83 -3.23
C ASP A 188 25.64 -6.33 -4.67
N VAL A 189 25.83 -7.63 -4.93
CA VAL A 189 25.46 -8.28 -6.19
C VAL A 189 24.70 -9.58 -5.91
N LEU A 190 23.42 -9.62 -6.30
CA LEU A 190 22.51 -10.71 -5.99
C LEU A 190 22.23 -11.60 -7.20
N THR A 191 22.04 -12.89 -6.95
CA THR A 191 21.60 -13.83 -7.99
C THR A 191 20.08 -13.74 -8.14
N PRO A 192 19.54 -13.48 -9.35
CA PRO A 192 18.10 -13.47 -9.56
C PRO A 192 17.52 -14.87 -9.36
N ALA A 193 16.38 -14.95 -8.68
CA ALA A 193 15.67 -16.21 -8.45
C ALA A 193 15.16 -16.81 -9.76
N SER A 194 15.30 -18.13 -9.89
CA SER A 194 14.76 -18.94 -10.97
C SER A 194 13.31 -19.39 -10.70
N ALA A 195 12.66 -19.99 -11.70
CA ALA A 195 11.36 -20.63 -11.52
C ALA A 195 11.38 -21.72 -10.43
N ASN A 196 12.47 -22.50 -10.35
CA ASN A 196 12.62 -23.54 -9.33
C ASN A 196 12.76 -22.96 -7.91
N ASP A 197 13.42 -21.80 -7.77
CA ASP A 197 13.50 -21.10 -6.48
C ASP A 197 12.13 -20.58 -6.04
N ILE A 198 11.32 -20.10 -6.99
CA ILE A 198 9.94 -19.69 -6.77
C ILE A 198 9.09 -20.88 -6.30
N ASP A 199 9.16 -22.02 -6.99
CA ASP A 199 8.43 -23.24 -6.60
C ASP A 199 8.81 -23.70 -5.19
N THR A 200 10.11 -23.70 -4.90
CA THR A 200 10.64 -24.08 -3.59
C THR A 200 10.13 -23.14 -2.49
N ALA A 201 10.14 -21.84 -2.73
CA ALA A 201 9.64 -20.84 -1.78
C ALA A 201 8.14 -21.00 -1.52
N ILE A 202 7.34 -21.21 -2.58
CA ILE A 202 5.89 -21.43 -2.46
C ILE A 202 5.59 -22.71 -1.68
N ALA A 203 6.29 -23.80 -1.96
CA ALA A 203 6.09 -25.07 -1.27
C ALA A 203 6.39 -24.97 0.24
N LYS A 204 7.48 -24.30 0.61
CA LYS A 204 7.83 -24.07 2.02
C LYS A 204 6.82 -23.16 2.73
N ALA A 205 6.40 -22.08 2.08
CA ALA A 205 5.37 -21.18 2.61
C ALA A 205 4.04 -21.90 2.80
N ALA A 206 3.64 -22.76 1.86
CA ALA A 206 2.43 -23.57 1.96
C ALA A 206 2.48 -24.54 3.14
N GLU A 207 3.62 -25.17 3.40
CA GLU A 207 3.78 -26.05 4.57
C GLU A 207 3.72 -25.27 5.89
N ALA A 208 4.47 -24.17 6.00
CA ALA A 208 4.42 -23.29 7.17
C ALA A 208 3.01 -22.74 7.43
N GLN A 209 2.27 -22.41 6.36
CA GLN A 209 0.93 -21.83 6.44
C GLN A 209 -0.09 -22.77 7.08
N LYS A 210 0.02 -24.09 6.88
CA LYS A 210 -0.90 -25.07 7.50
C LYS A 210 -0.95 -24.96 9.02
N GLN A 211 0.22 -24.74 9.65
CA GLN A 211 0.31 -24.52 11.09
C GLN A 211 -0.12 -23.10 11.46
N TRP A 212 0.32 -22.11 10.68
CA TRP A 212 0.00 -20.70 10.91
C TRP A 212 -1.51 -20.41 10.88
N ALA A 213 -2.27 -21.04 9.97
CA ALA A 213 -3.72 -20.88 9.86
C ALA A 213 -4.48 -21.23 11.15
N ARG A 214 -3.91 -22.13 11.98
CA ARG A 214 -4.50 -22.59 13.24
C ARG A 214 -4.14 -21.70 14.44
N THR A 215 -3.27 -20.70 14.25
CA THR A 215 -2.90 -19.77 15.32
C THR A 215 -4.05 -18.84 15.68
N THR A 216 -4.08 -18.44 16.95
CA THR A 216 -5.01 -17.46 17.50
C THR A 216 -4.60 -16.03 17.12
N PHE A 217 -5.54 -15.07 17.15
CA PHE A 217 -5.20 -13.66 16.97
C PHE A 217 -4.19 -13.15 18.03
N LYS A 218 -4.17 -13.72 19.24
CA LYS A 218 -3.15 -13.38 20.26
C LYS A 218 -1.74 -13.68 19.76
N GLN A 219 -1.52 -14.86 19.19
CA GLN A 219 -0.22 -15.27 18.63
C GLN A 219 0.16 -14.38 17.42
N ARG A 220 -0.78 -14.11 16.51
CA ARG A 220 -0.54 -13.23 15.36
C ARG A 220 -0.18 -11.80 15.78
N ARG A 221 -0.88 -11.26 16.79
CA ARG A 221 -0.55 -9.96 17.40
C ARG A 221 0.81 -9.93 18.09
N LYS A 222 1.28 -11.05 18.64
CA LYS A 222 2.61 -11.13 19.27
C LYS A 222 3.73 -10.92 18.23
N VAL A 223 3.61 -11.54 17.05
CA VAL A 223 4.54 -11.32 15.94
C VAL A 223 4.53 -9.86 15.49
N LEU A 224 3.34 -9.27 15.29
CA LEU A 224 3.24 -7.87 14.87
C LEU A 224 3.75 -6.89 15.93
N ARG A 225 3.53 -7.14 17.22
CA ARG A 225 4.11 -6.33 18.32
C ARG A 225 5.62 -6.44 18.34
N THR A 226 6.16 -7.63 18.13
CA THR A 226 7.60 -7.89 18.01
C THR A 226 8.22 -7.11 16.84
N LEU A 227 7.57 -7.11 15.68
CA LEU A 227 7.96 -6.28 14.55
C LEU A 227 7.89 -4.77 14.87
N GLN A 228 6.77 -4.32 15.43
CA GLN A 228 6.58 -2.91 15.78
C GLN A 228 7.66 -2.43 16.77
N ARG A 229 7.97 -3.24 17.77
CA ARG A 229 9.02 -2.95 18.76
C ARG A 229 10.38 -2.79 18.09
N TYR A 230 10.75 -3.71 17.20
CA TYR A 230 12.00 -3.63 16.45
C TYR A 230 12.05 -2.37 15.58
N ILE A 231 10.97 -2.08 14.83
CA ILE A 231 10.89 -0.90 13.95
C ILE A 231 11.12 0.39 14.74
N LEU A 232 10.46 0.55 15.89
CA LEU A 232 10.60 1.75 16.72
C LEU A 232 12.03 1.92 17.27
N LYS A 233 12.70 0.82 17.61
CA LYS A 233 14.08 0.81 18.14
C LYS A 233 15.12 1.05 17.04
N SER A 234 14.85 0.58 15.82
CA SER A 234 15.81 0.54 14.71
C SER A 234 15.42 1.44 13.53
N GLN A 235 14.52 2.41 13.73
CA GLN A 235 14.00 3.27 12.66
C GLN A 235 15.08 4.04 11.90
N ASP A 236 16.16 4.48 12.54
CA ASP A 236 17.25 5.19 11.85
C ASP A 236 18.00 4.26 10.89
N ILE A 237 18.27 3.01 11.29
CA ILE A 237 18.92 2.00 10.45
C ILE A 237 18.02 1.63 9.26
N ILE A 238 16.72 1.44 9.50
CA ILE A 238 15.75 1.12 8.44
C ILE A 238 15.65 2.30 7.45
N ALA A 239 15.53 3.53 7.95
CA ALA A 239 15.48 4.72 7.11
C ALA A 239 16.78 4.89 6.31
N ARG A 240 17.94 4.68 6.94
CA ARG A 240 19.25 4.73 6.28
C ARG A 240 19.37 3.68 5.17
N ALA A 241 18.87 2.46 5.37
CA ALA A 241 18.83 1.43 4.34
C ALA A 241 17.95 1.85 3.15
N ALA A 242 16.75 2.36 3.43
CA ALA A 242 15.87 2.87 2.38
C ALA A 242 16.51 4.03 1.61
N CYS A 243 17.17 4.97 2.28
CA CYS A 243 17.88 6.09 1.65
C CYS A 243 18.99 5.61 0.71
N LEU A 244 19.82 4.65 1.15
CA LEU A 244 20.90 4.11 0.33
C LEU A 244 20.38 3.54 -0.99
N ASP A 245 19.38 2.67 -0.92
CA ASP A 245 18.95 1.85 -2.06
C ASP A 245 18.01 2.59 -3.02
N SER A 246 17.31 3.63 -2.54
CA SER A 246 16.33 4.37 -3.36
C SER A 246 16.73 5.82 -3.69
N GLY A 247 17.74 6.37 -3.01
CA GLY A 247 18.19 7.75 -3.20
C GLY A 247 17.38 8.82 -2.44
N LYS A 248 16.29 8.45 -1.75
CA LYS A 248 15.43 9.39 -1.01
C LYS A 248 16.10 10.00 0.22
N THR A 249 15.51 11.10 0.72
CA THR A 249 15.98 11.73 1.97
C THR A 249 15.52 10.94 3.20
N LYS A 250 16.19 11.14 4.36
CA LYS A 250 15.77 10.53 5.64
C LYS A 250 14.38 10.98 6.06
N ILE A 251 14.01 12.24 5.77
CA ILE A 251 12.68 12.78 6.06
C ILE A 251 11.62 12.08 5.21
N ASP A 252 11.88 11.89 3.92
CA ASP A 252 10.95 11.18 3.04
C ASP A 252 10.85 9.69 3.41
N ALA A 253 11.97 9.07 3.83
CA ALA A 253 11.96 7.71 4.39
C ALA A 253 11.13 7.64 5.68
N PHE A 254 11.25 8.63 6.57
CA PHE A 254 10.43 8.66 7.79
C PHE A 254 8.93 8.68 7.47
N PHE A 255 8.49 9.61 6.62
CA PHE A 255 7.06 9.77 6.29
C PHE A 255 6.51 8.62 5.44
N GLY A 256 7.26 8.14 4.45
CA GLY A 256 6.77 7.15 3.49
C GLY A 256 7.15 5.70 3.78
N GLU A 257 8.08 5.44 4.70
CA GLU A 257 8.50 4.07 5.08
C GLU A 257 8.10 3.75 6.51
N ILE A 258 8.63 4.52 7.46
CA ILE A 258 8.58 4.18 8.89
C ILE A 258 7.20 4.45 9.44
N LEU A 259 6.71 5.70 9.30
CA LEU A 259 5.46 6.16 9.89
C LEU A 259 4.28 5.31 9.40
N VAL A 260 4.14 5.18 8.08
CA VAL A 260 3.02 4.45 7.45
C VAL A 260 3.04 2.95 7.79
N THR A 261 4.21 2.34 7.91
CA THR A 261 4.32 0.91 8.28
C THR A 261 4.03 0.69 9.74
N ALA A 262 4.58 1.53 10.62
CA ALA A 262 4.34 1.46 12.06
C ALA A 262 2.86 1.71 12.39
N GLU A 263 2.22 2.65 11.70
CA GLU A 263 0.79 2.91 11.83
C GLU A 263 -0.01 1.70 11.35
N LYS A 264 0.26 1.15 10.15
CA LYS A 264 -0.47 -0.03 9.65
C LYS A 264 -0.42 -1.20 10.63
N ILE A 265 0.75 -1.47 11.21
CA ILE A 265 0.89 -2.50 12.26
C ILE A 265 0.05 -2.15 13.49
N ASN A 266 0.11 -0.90 13.97
CA ASN A 266 -0.69 -0.42 15.10
C ASN A 266 -2.19 -0.60 14.85
N TRP A 267 -2.65 -0.27 13.64
CA TRP A 267 -4.03 -0.41 13.23
C TRP A 267 -4.46 -1.89 13.25
N LEU A 268 -3.66 -2.80 12.68
CA LEU A 268 -3.93 -4.23 12.71
C LEU A 268 -3.99 -4.79 14.14
N LEU A 269 -3.08 -4.37 15.01
CA LEU A 269 -3.06 -4.77 16.41
C LEU A 269 -4.36 -4.38 17.13
N LYS A 270 -4.85 -3.16 16.89
CA LYS A 270 -6.05 -2.62 17.55
C LYS A 270 -7.36 -3.12 16.94
N HIS A 271 -7.44 -3.21 15.61
CA HIS A 271 -8.71 -3.35 14.90
C HIS A 271 -8.84 -4.65 14.10
N GLY A 272 -7.72 -5.31 13.74
CA GLY A 272 -7.73 -6.38 12.75
C GLY A 272 -8.62 -7.58 13.12
N GLU A 273 -8.62 -8.03 14.38
CA GLU A 273 -9.47 -9.15 14.82
C GLU A 273 -10.97 -8.79 14.72
N ASN A 274 -11.32 -7.55 15.08
CA ASN A 274 -12.69 -7.09 14.97
C ASN A 274 -13.15 -6.98 13.51
N VAL A 275 -12.24 -6.65 12.59
CA VAL A 275 -12.50 -6.61 11.15
C VAL A 275 -12.75 -8.01 10.58
N LEU A 276 -12.05 -9.02 11.09
CA LEU A 276 -12.08 -10.41 10.61
C LEU A 276 -13.06 -11.32 11.36
N ARG A 277 -13.77 -10.81 12.37
CA ARG A 277 -14.83 -11.59 13.04
C ARG A 277 -15.99 -11.91 12.08
N PRO A 278 -16.71 -13.03 12.30
CA PRO A 278 -17.91 -13.33 11.53
C PRO A 278 -18.92 -12.18 11.55
N GLU A 279 -19.42 -11.83 10.36
CA GLU A 279 -20.34 -10.72 10.17
C GLU A 279 -21.75 -11.24 9.91
N ARG A 280 -22.67 -11.01 10.86
CA ARG A 280 -24.07 -11.43 10.71
C ARG A 280 -24.80 -10.58 9.68
N ARG A 281 -25.63 -11.23 8.87
CA ARG A 281 -26.51 -10.60 7.89
C ARG A 281 -27.96 -10.81 8.27
N SER A 282 -28.81 -9.83 7.94
CA SER A 282 -30.25 -9.97 8.13
C SER A 282 -30.78 -11.06 7.20
N VAL A 283 -31.75 -11.82 7.71
CA VAL A 283 -32.49 -12.82 6.93
C VAL A 283 -33.91 -12.31 6.69
N PRO A 284 -34.53 -12.64 5.54
CA PRO A 284 -35.92 -12.28 5.29
C PRO A 284 -36.85 -12.99 6.28
N PHE A 285 -38.06 -12.45 6.46
CA PHE A 285 -39.05 -13.00 7.39
C PHE A 285 -39.33 -14.50 7.18
N LEU A 286 -39.47 -14.94 5.91
CA LEU A 286 -39.68 -16.36 5.58
C LEU A 286 -38.52 -17.28 6.01
N MET A 287 -37.35 -16.72 6.31
CA MET A 287 -36.17 -17.45 6.78
C MET A 287 -35.75 -17.00 8.18
N MET A 288 -36.65 -16.46 9.00
CA MET A 288 -36.33 -15.98 10.36
C MET A 288 -35.80 -17.07 11.30
N TYR A 289 -35.99 -18.34 10.95
CA TYR A 289 -35.43 -19.50 11.63
C TYR A 289 -34.00 -19.84 11.20
N LYS A 290 -33.40 -19.07 10.27
CA LYS A 290 -32.00 -19.19 9.84
C LYS A 290 -31.15 -18.09 10.45
N THR A 291 -29.86 -18.36 10.58
CA THR A 291 -28.81 -17.37 10.78
C THR A 291 -27.95 -17.34 9.53
N ALA A 292 -27.68 -16.14 8.99
CA ALA A 292 -26.75 -15.93 7.89
C ALA A 292 -25.56 -15.10 8.39
N GLU A 293 -24.34 -15.55 8.08
CA GLU A 293 -23.12 -14.82 8.39
C GLU A 293 -22.06 -14.98 7.30
N VAL A 294 -21.15 -14.00 7.23
CA VAL A 294 -19.94 -14.05 6.40
C VAL A 294 -18.75 -14.30 7.32
N ARG A 295 -17.98 -15.35 7.04
CA ARG A 295 -16.72 -15.66 7.73
C ARG A 295 -15.54 -15.28 6.83
N TYR A 296 -14.46 -14.80 7.44
CA TYR A 296 -13.22 -14.44 6.74
C TYR A 296 -12.16 -15.48 7.07
N GLU A 297 -11.76 -16.26 6.07
CA GLU A 297 -10.79 -17.35 6.22
C GLU A 297 -9.51 -17.04 5.44
N PRO A 298 -8.33 -17.52 5.89
CA PRO A 298 -7.11 -17.38 5.11
C PRO A 298 -7.24 -18.11 3.76
N MET A 299 -6.63 -17.54 2.72
CA MET A 299 -6.63 -18.07 1.36
C MET A 299 -5.53 -19.11 1.10
N GLY A 300 -4.62 -19.33 2.06
CA GLY A 300 -3.45 -20.18 1.89
C GLY A 300 -2.20 -19.34 1.65
N VAL A 301 -1.51 -19.56 0.53
CA VAL A 301 -0.37 -18.74 0.11
C VAL A 301 -0.85 -17.65 -0.84
N VAL A 302 -0.43 -16.42 -0.57
CA VAL A 302 -0.68 -15.25 -1.42
C VAL A 302 0.65 -14.68 -1.92
N ALA A 303 0.61 -13.87 -2.97
CA ALA A 303 1.79 -13.20 -3.49
C ALA A 303 1.62 -11.68 -3.52
N ALA A 304 2.73 -10.95 -3.41
CA ALA A 304 2.78 -9.52 -3.67
C ALA A 304 3.97 -9.18 -4.57
N CYS A 305 3.75 -8.42 -5.64
CA CYS A 305 4.79 -7.85 -6.48
C CYS A 305 4.83 -6.34 -6.21
N VAL A 306 5.95 -5.84 -5.71
CA VAL A 306 6.00 -4.53 -5.05
C VAL A 306 7.06 -3.60 -5.67
N SER A 307 6.75 -2.31 -5.75
CA SER A 307 7.60 -1.29 -6.38
C SER A 307 8.74 -0.80 -5.47
N TRP A 308 9.76 -0.21 -6.11
CA TRP A 308 11.00 0.29 -5.51
C TRP A 308 10.89 1.65 -4.80
N ASN A 309 9.78 2.37 -4.94
CA ASN A 309 9.72 3.77 -4.48
C ASN A 309 9.60 3.92 -2.97
N TYR A 310 9.00 2.95 -2.28
CA TYR A 310 8.98 2.83 -0.82
C TYR A 310 9.31 1.37 -0.41
N PRO A 311 10.58 0.92 -0.57
CA PRO A 311 10.93 -0.49 -0.47
C PRO A 311 10.56 -1.13 0.86
N PHE A 312 10.65 -0.41 1.98
CA PHE A 312 10.31 -0.98 3.28
C PHE A 312 8.79 -1.12 3.44
N HIS A 313 8.05 -0.05 3.17
CA HIS A 313 6.60 -0.03 3.32
C HIS A 313 5.89 -0.94 2.32
N ASN A 314 6.28 -0.88 1.05
CA ASN A 314 5.67 -1.69 -0.01
C ASN A 314 5.94 -3.18 0.21
N LEU A 315 7.07 -3.55 0.81
CA LEU A 315 7.38 -4.92 1.19
C LEU A 315 6.57 -5.37 2.42
N LEU A 316 6.63 -4.64 3.53
CA LEU A 316 6.00 -5.04 4.78
C LEU A 316 4.48 -4.90 4.77
N GLY A 317 3.93 -3.94 4.03
CA GLY A 317 2.50 -3.65 3.97
C GLY A 317 1.66 -4.88 3.63
N PRO A 318 1.95 -5.61 2.53
CA PRO A 318 1.30 -6.88 2.20
C PRO A 318 1.62 -8.00 3.20
N ILE A 319 2.85 -8.06 3.71
CA ILE A 319 3.28 -9.09 4.67
C ILE A 319 2.43 -9.03 5.94
N VAL A 320 2.33 -7.86 6.58
CA VAL A 320 1.65 -7.74 7.87
C VAL A 320 0.15 -8.01 7.76
N SER A 321 -0.49 -7.60 6.66
CA SER A 321 -1.90 -7.95 6.39
C SER A 321 -2.08 -9.45 6.19
N SER A 322 -1.19 -10.09 5.42
CA SER A 322 -1.29 -11.50 5.07
C SER A 322 -1.08 -12.43 6.26
N ILE A 323 -0.02 -12.20 7.04
CA ILE A 323 0.24 -13.02 8.24
C ILE A 323 -0.84 -12.78 9.30
N PHE A 324 -1.38 -11.55 9.42
CA PHE A 324 -2.48 -11.28 10.34
C PHE A 324 -3.76 -12.05 9.96
N ALA A 325 -4.10 -12.09 8.66
CA ALA A 325 -5.22 -12.87 8.13
C ALA A 325 -5.02 -14.40 8.25
N GLY A 326 -3.78 -14.86 8.44
CA GLY A 326 -3.44 -16.29 8.58
C GLY A 326 -2.88 -16.93 7.31
N ASN A 327 -2.44 -16.10 6.35
CA ASN A 327 -1.83 -16.53 5.10
C ASN A 327 -0.31 -16.69 5.24
N GLY A 328 0.28 -17.52 4.39
CA GLY A 328 1.68 -17.43 4.01
C GLY A 328 1.82 -16.47 2.82
N ILE A 329 2.99 -15.88 2.61
CA ILE A 329 3.18 -14.89 1.54
C ILE A 329 4.54 -14.98 0.86
N ILE A 330 4.51 -14.88 -0.47
CA ILE A 330 5.69 -14.65 -1.31
C ILE A 330 5.71 -13.19 -1.77
N VAL A 331 6.79 -12.46 -1.52
CA VAL A 331 6.91 -11.05 -1.94
C VAL A 331 8.02 -10.90 -2.98
N LYS A 332 7.66 -10.55 -4.21
CA LYS A 332 8.60 -10.18 -5.26
C LYS A 332 8.93 -8.69 -5.15
N GLY A 333 10.10 -8.38 -4.63
CA GLY A 333 10.63 -7.02 -4.56
C GLY A 333 11.26 -6.57 -5.89
N SER A 334 11.31 -5.26 -6.12
CA SER A 334 12.01 -4.70 -7.28
C SER A 334 13.52 -4.93 -7.20
N GLU A 335 14.10 -5.24 -8.35
CA GLU A 335 15.53 -5.34 -8.62
C GLU A 335 16.30 -4.07 -8.28
N SER A 336 15.67 -2.89 -8.42
CA SER A 336 16.30 -1.60 -8.12
C SER A 336 16.54 -1.36 -6.64
N THR A 337 15.86 -2.10 -5.76
CA THR A 337 16.01 -2.00 -4.30
C THR A 337 16.17 -3.37 -3.64
N ALA A 338 16.80 -4.31 -4.36
CA ALA A 338 16.89 -5.70 -3.93
C ALA A 338 17.75 -5.87 -2.66
N TRP A 339 18.75 -5.01 -2.47
CA TRP A 339 19.65 -5.05 -1.31
C TRP A 339 18.91 -4.75 0.00
N SER A 340 18.16 -3.64 0.05
CA SER A 340 17.37 -3.28 1.22
C SER A 340 16.23 -4.26 1.47
N ASN A 341 15.60 -4.79 0.40
CA ASN A 341 14.58 -5.82 0.50
C ASN A 341 15.08 -7.07 1.26
N ALA A 342 16.29 -7.56 0.95
CA ALA A 342 16.89 -8.71 1.63
C ALA A 342 17.08 -8.43 3.14
N PHE A 343 17.58 -7.25 3.50
CA PHE A 343 17.69 -6.83 4.89
C PHE A 343 16.32 -6.77 5.58
N PHE A 344 15.32 -6.16 4.95
CA PHE A 344 13.99 -6.02 5.54
C PHE A 344 13.26 -7.35 5.73
N LEU A 345 13.42 -8.30 4.80
CA LEU A 345 12.91 -9.66 4.95
C LEU A 345 13.54 -10.40 6.13
N SER A 346 14.83 -10.17 6.39
CA SER A 346 15.51 -10.77 7.53
C SER A 346 14.91 -10.31 8.88
N ILE A 347 14.40 -9.07 8.96
CA ILE A 347 13.67 -8.57 10.13
C ILE A 347 12.41 -9.40 10.37
N VAL A 348 11.64 -9.67 9.30
CA VAL A 348 10.39 -10.46 9.37
C VAL A 348 10.67 -11.91 9.76
N SER A 349 11.63 -12.55 9.09
CA SER A 349 12.04 -13.92 9.35
C SER A 349 12.48 -14.13 10.81
N ARG A 350 13.26 -13.19 11.36
CA ARG A 350 13.71 -13.26 12.75
C ARG A 350 12.60 -12.99 13.75
N ALA A 351 11.67 -12.09 13.46
CA ALA A 351 10.51 -11.86 14.32
C ALA A 351 9.61 -13.11 14.41
N LEU A 352 9.37 -13.80 13.28
CA LEU A 352 8.64 -15.07 13.26
C LEU A 352 9.35 -16.14 14.10
N SER A 353 10.66 -16.30 13.88
CA SER A 353 11.49 -17.28 14.58
C SER A 353 11.52 -17.02 16.09
N ALA A 354 11.70 -15.76 16.50
CA ALA A 354 11.70 -15.36 17.91
C ALA A 354 10.37 -15.67 18.61
N CYS A 355 9.26 -15.57 17.89
CA CYS A 355 7.93 -15.94 18.38
C CYS A 355 7.64 -17.45 18.28
N GLY A 356 8.60 -18.29 17.87
CA GLY A 356 8.45 -19.74 17.75
C GLY A 356 7.66 -20.19 16.52
N HIS A 357 7.63 -19.38 15.45
CA HIS A 357 6.93 -19.69 14.21
C HIS A 357 7.92 -19.91 13.06
N ASN A 358 7.52 -20.75 12.09
CA ASN A 358 8.38 -21.08 10.94
C ASN A 358 8.65 -19.82 10.09
N PRO A 359 9.92 -19.41 9.91
CA PRO A 359 10.27 -18.23 9.11
C PRO A 359 9.91 -18.37 7.62
N ASP A 360 9.80 -19.60 7.10
CA ASP A 360 9.42 -19.86 5.70
C ASP A 360 7.97 -19.44 5.38
N LEU A 361 7.17 -19.07 6.39
CA LEU A 361 5.83 -18.48 6.18
C LEU A 361 5.88 -17.25 5.27
N VAL A 362 7.00 -16.51 5.29
CA VAL A 362 7.25 -15.33 4.48
C VAL A 362 8.53 -15.54 3.70
N ALA A 363 8.46 -15.50 2.36
CA ALA A 363 9.64 -15.56 1.52
C ALA A 363 9.69 -14.35 0.58
N GLY A 364 10.89 -13.85 0.34
CA GLY A 364 11.14 -12.82 -0.66
C GLY A 364 11.76 -13.40 -1.91
N ILE A 365 11.38 -12.84 -3.04
CA ILE A 365 11.90 -13.17 -4.36
C ILE A 365 12.40 -11.89 -5.02
N CYS A 366 13.55 -11.96 -5.68
CA CYS A 366 13.97 -10.94 -6.62
C CYS A 366 14.39 -11.64 -7.90
N CYS A 367 13.72 -11.34 -9.01
CA CYS A 367 13.89 -12.05 -10.25
C CYS A 367 13.66 -11.14 -11.46
N TRP A 368 14.24 -11.52 -12.59
CA TRP A 368 13.99 -10.85 -13.87
C TRP A 368 12.57 -11.13 -14.40
N PRO A 369 12.06 -10.31 -15.33
CA PRO A 369 10.70 -10.46 -15.88
C PRO A 369 10.37 -11.87 -16.38
N GLU A 370 11.34 -12.58 -16.96
CA GLU A 370 11.15 -13.92 -17.53
C GLU A 370 10.75 -14.97 -16.48
N ALA A 371 11.15 -14.77 -15.21
CA ALA A 371 10.76 -15.64 -14.10
C ALA A 371 9.58 -15.08 -13.28
N ALA A 372 9.21 -13.82 -13.46
CA ALA A 372 8.13 -13.17 -12.70
C ALA A 372 6.75 -13.71 -13.09
N ASP A 373 6.56 -14.08 -14.36
CA ASP A 373 5.32 -14.68 -14.85
C ASP A 373 5.05 -16.00 -14.12
N HIS A 374 6.09 -16.81 -13.89
CA HIS A 374 5.98 -18.08 -13.16
C HIS A 374 5.36 -17.91 -11.77
N LEU A 375 5.71 -16.85 -11.02
CA LEU A 375 5.10 -16.53 -9.73
C LEU A 375 3.61 -16.16 -9.87
N THR A 376 3.29 -15.31 -10.85
CA THR A 376 1.93 -14.74 -10.99
C THR A 376 0.94 -15.74 -11.59
N SER A 377 1.41 -16.73 -12.36
CA SER A 377 0.62 -17.84 -12.88
C SER A 377 0.74 -19.13 -12.05
N HIS A 378 1.37 -19.11 -10.87
CA HIS A 378 1.60 -20.33 -10.10
C HIS A 378 0.28 -20.84 -9.48
N PRO A 379 -0.08 -22.14 -9.61
CA PRO A 379 -1.35 -22.67 -9.11
C PRO A 379 -1.45 -22.72 -7.58
N GLY A 380 -0.32 -22.63 -6.87
CA GLY A 380 -0.25 -22.53 -5.41
C GLY A 380 -0.51 -21.13 -4.84
N ILE A 381 -0.75 -20.12 -5.67
CA ILE A 381 -1.02 -18.74 -5.23
C ILE A 381 -2.52 -18.43 -5.38
N SER A 382 -3.17 -18.06 -4.28
CA SER A 382 -4.62 -17.80 -4.25
C SER A 382 -4.99 -16.32 -4.47
N HIS A 383 -4.04 -15.40 -4.23
CA HIS A 383 -4.23 -13.96 -4.38
C HIS A 383 -2.90 -13.31 -4.78
N VAL A 384 -2.94 -12.30 -5.66
CA VAL A 384 -1.79 -11.48 -6.06
C VAL A 384 -2.09 -10.01 -5.79
N THR A 385 -1.26 -9.34 -5.00
CA THR A 385 -1.22 -7.88 -4.93
C THR A 385 -0.13 -7.38 -5.87
N PHE A 386 -0.45 -6.54 -6.84
CA PHE A 386 0.52 -5.89 -7.72
C PHE A 386 0.54 -4.39 -7.46
N ILE A 387 1.72 -3.86 -7.12
CA ILE A 387 1.98 -2.43 -6.96
C ILE A 387 3.06 -2.03 -7.97
N GLY A 388 2.72 -1.20 -8.95
CA GLY A 388 3.65 -0.83 -10.00
C GLY A 388 3.06 -0.02 -11.15
N SER A 389 3.62 -0.14 -12.34
CA SER A 389 3.21 0.66 -13.50
C SER A 389 2.10 0.00 -14.32
N ARG A 390 1.31 0.82 -15.01
CA ARG A 390 0.20 0.35 -15.89
C ARG A 390 0.64 -0.66 -16.96
N PRO A 391 1.77 -0.47 -17.68
CA PRO A 391 2.20 -1.45 -18.68
C PRO A 391 2.50 -2.82 -18.06
N VAL A 392 3.17 -2.86 -16.91
CA VAL A 392 3.52 -4.11 -16.22
C VAL A 392 2.28 -4.77 -15.63
N ALA A 393 1.32 -3.99 -15.11
CA ALA A 393 0.06 -4.51 -14.60
C ALA A 393 -0.73 -5.33 -15.63
N LYS A 394 -0.71 -4.91 -16.90
CA LYS A 394 -1.34 -5.66 -17.99
C LYS A 394 -0.67 -7.02 -18.22
N LEU A 395 0.65 -7.09 -18.08
CA LEU A 395 1.41 -8.34 -18.16
C LEU A 395 1.08 -9.26 -16.98
N VAL A 396 1.07 -8.73 -15.77
CA VAL A 396 0.70 -9.49 -14.56
C VAL A 396 -0.73 -10.01 -14.63
N ALA A 397 -1.69 -9.19 -15.06
CA ALA A 397 -3.08 -9.62 -15.23
C ALA A 397 -3.21 -10.72 -16.30
N LYS A 398 -2.46 -10.62 -17.40
CA LYS A 398 -2.41 -11.65 -18.44
C LYS A 398 -1.83 -12.97 -17.91
N SER A 399 -0.76 -12.91 -17.14
CA SER A 399 -0.13 -14.09 -16.53
C SER A 399 -1.05 -14.75 -15.49
N ALA A 400 -1.60 -13.95 -14.57
CA ALA A 400 -2.51 -14.41 -13.52
C ALA A 400 -3.79 -15.07 -14.08
N ALA A 401 -4.25 -14.68 -15.27
CA ALA A 401 -5.41 -15.28 -15.91
C ALA A 401 -5.28 -16.81 -16.13
N ALA A 402 -4.07 -17.37 -16.12
CA ALA A 402 -3.84 -18.81 -16.25
C ALA A 402 -4.37 -19.62 -15.04
N THR A 403 -4.36 -19.03 -13.84
CA THR A 403 -4.79 -19.69 -12.60
C THR A 403 -5.92 -18.97 -11.87
N LEU A 404 -6.31 -17.79 -12.36
CA LEU A 404 -7.40 -16.96 -11.84
C LEU A 404 -7.32 -16.65 -10.33
N PRO A 405 -6.15 -16.29 -9.77
CA PRO A 405 -6.08 -15.81 -8.40
C PRO A 405 -6.86 -14.50 -8.28
N ALA A 406 -7.32 -14.18 -7.08
CA ALA A 406 -7.81 -12.84 -6.80
C ALA A 406 -6.68 -11.84 -7.03
N LEU A 407 -6.95 -10.75 -7.75
CA LEU A 407 -5.92 -9.79 -8.17
C LEU A 407 -6.28 -8.40 -7.64
N CYS A 408 -5.39 -7.80 -6.86
CA CYS A 408 -5.42 -6.41 -6.44
C CYS A 408 -4.35 -5.66 -7.22
N VAL A 409 -4.72 -4.62 -7.95
CA VAL A 409 -3.84 -3.88 -8.85
C VAL A 409 -3.81 -2.42 -8.44
N GLU A 410 -2.63 -1.95 -8.08
CA GLU A 410 -2.41 -0.61 -7.56
C GLU A 410 -1.34 0.07 -8.38
N LEU A 411 -1.76 1.09 -9.12
CA LEU A 411 -0.94 1.69 -10.16
C LEU A 411 -0.70 3.16 -9.87
N GLY A 412 0.18 3.72 -10.67
CA GLY A 412 0.50 5.13 -10.68
C GLY A 412 -0.70 6.06 -10.80
N GLY A 413 -0.41 7.34 -10.63
CA GLY A 413 -1.39 8.42 -10.62
C GLY A 413 -1.03 9.54 -11.59
N LYS A 414 -1.99 10.43 -11.80
CA LYS A 414 -1.75 11.78 -12.33
C LYS A 414 -2.50 12.75 -11.44
N ASP A 415 -2.31 12.59 -10.14
CA ASP A 415 -3.18 13.14 -9.12
C ASP A 415 -3.21 14.67 -9.19
N ALA A 416 -4.42 15.20 -9.12
CA ALA A 416 -4.68 16.62 -9.25
C ALA A 416 -4.86 17.29 -7.88
N ALA A 417 -4.27 18.46 -7.70
CA ALA A 417 -4.55 19.37 -6.60
C ALA A 417 -5.29 20.60 -7.15
N ILE A 418 -6.61 20.69 -6.90
CA ILE A 418 -7.44 21.83 -7.31
C ILE A 418 -7.35 22.93 -6.26
N ILE A 419 -6.95 24.14 -6.66
CA ILE A 419 -6.82 25.29 -5.78
C ILE A 419 -7.90 26.32 -6.11
N LEU A 420 -8.83 26.51 -5.18
CA LEU A 420 -9.96 27.43 -5.33
C LEU A 420 -9.56 28.88 -5.07
N ASP A 421 -10.31 29.82 -5.65
CA ASP A 421 -10.10 31.27 -5.53
C ASP A 421 -10.24 31.81 -4.09
N ASP A 422 -10.89 31.06 -3.19
CA ASP A 422 -11.20 31.49 -1.83
C ASP A 422 -10.17 30.99 -0.79
N VAL A 423 -9.06 30.41 -1.23
CA VAL A 423 -7.90 30.14 -0.39
C VAL A 423 -7.35 31.45 0.15
N THR A 424 -7.31 31.60 1.47
CA THR A 424 -6.83 32.85 2.09
C THR A 424 -5.37 32.88 2.44
N ASN A 425 -4.71 31.72 2.58
CA ASN A 425 -3.29 31.68 2.92
C ASN A 425 -2.50 30.78 1.95
N ILE A 426 -1.88 31.42 0.96
CA ILE A 426 -1.14 30.74 -0.11
C ILE A 426 0.23 30.25 0.39
N GLN A 427 0.79 30.84 1.46
CA GLN A 427 2.13 30.49 1.93
C GLN A 427 2.20 29.07 2.53
N PRO A 428 1.38 28.68 3.52
CA PRO A 428 1.32 27.29 3.99
C PRO A 428 0.90 26.33 2.88
N LEU A 429 -0.06 26.73 2.04
CA LEU A 429 -0.47 25.93 0.89
C LEU A 429 0.73 25.61 -0.01
N SER A 430 1.56 26.60 -0.35
CA SER A 430 2.74 26.37 -1.19
C SER A 430 3.71 25.37 -0.57
N SER A 431 3.80 25.30 0.76
CA SER A 431 4.63 24.29 1.44
C SER A 431 4.07 22.89 1.28
N VAL A 432 2.74 22.73 1.38
CA VAL A 432 2.04 21.45 1.12
C VAL A 432 2.23 21.03 -0.34
N LEU A 433 2.04 21.96 -1.28
CA LEU A 433 2.19 21.69 -2.72
C LEU A 433 3.63 21.27 -3.07
N VAL A 434 4.64 21.99 -2.58
CA VAL A 434 6.05 21.64 -2.80
C VAL A 434 6.37 20.27 -2.18
N ARG A 435 5.90 19.94 -0.97
CA ARG A 435 6.09 18.58 -0.41
C ARG A 435 5.39 17.54 -1.28
N GLY A 436 4.16 17.80 -1.70
CA GLY A 436 3.36 16.86 -2.49
C GLY A 436 3.94 16.55 -3.87
N VAL A 437 4.63 17.52 -4.48
CA VAL A 437 5.33 17.33 -5.76
C VAL A 437 6.71 16.69 -5.59
N PHE A 438 7.51 17.14 -4.61
CA PHE A 438 8.94 16.83 -4.56
C PHE A 438 9.36 15.78 -3.54
N GLN A 439 8.46 15.29 -2.68
CA GLN A 439 8.75 14.19 -1.76
C GLN A 439 9.32 12.99 -2.52
N SER A 440 10.46 12.45 -2.07
CA SER A 440 11.19 11.37 -2.76
C SER A 440 11.52 11.70 -4.23
N ALA A 441 11.83 12.97 -4.52
CA ALA A 441 12.06 13.48 -5.88
C ALA A 441 10.86 13.24 -6.82
N GLY A 442 9.62 13.31 -6.29
CA GLY A 442 8.40 13.10 -7.06
C GLY A 442 8.10 11.64 -7.43
N GLN A 443 8.89 10.68 -6.92
CA GLN A 443 8.69 9.24 -7.15
C GLN A 443 7.64 8.69 -6.17
N ASN A 444 6.43 9.21 -6.23
CA ASN A 444 5.33 8.86 -5.33
C ASN A 444 4.03 8.69 -6.12
N CYS A 445 3.38 7.53 -6.06
CA CYS A 445 2.16 7.26 -6.84
C CYS A 445 1.03 8.22 -6.51
N ILE A 446 0.94 8.65 -5.25
CA ILE A 446 -0.03 9.64 -4.77
C ILE A 446 0.55 11.05 -4.69
N GLY A 447 1.67 11.30 -5.38
CA GLY A 447 2.29 12.62 -5.51
C GLY A 447 1.39 13.58 -6.29
N ILE A 448 1.48 14.88 -5.99
CA ILE A 448 0.79 15.90 -6.79
C ILE A 448 1.50 16.00 -8.14
N GLU A 449 0.83 15.56 -9.21
CA GLU A 449 1.38 15.66 -10.57
C GLU A 449 0.77 16.83 -11.35
N ARG A 450 -0.39 17.34 -10.94
CA ARG A 450 -1.09 18.47 -11.59
C ARG A 450 -1.66 19.44 -10.57
N ILE A 451 -1.16 20.66 -10.52
CA ILE A 451 -1.75 21.74 -9.72
C ILE A 451 -2.70 22.53 -10.63
N ILE A 452 -4.00 22.47 -10.37
CA ILE A 452 -5.03 23.12 -11.16
C ILE A 452 -5.55 24.32 -10.40
N VAL A 453 -5.33 25.53 -10.91
CA VAL A 453 -5.51 26.77 -10.14
C VAL A 453 -6.56 27.65 -10.78
N LEU A 454 -7.49 28.18 -9.97
CA LEU A 454 -8.50 29.14 -10.43
C LEU A 454 -7.90 30.56 -10.62
N PRO A 455 -8.55 31.43 -11.41
CA PRO A 455 -7.92 32.63 -11.96
C PRO A 455 -7.41 33.65 -10.93
N LYS A 456 -8.08 33.83 -9.78
CA LYS A 456 -7.76 34.96 -8.86
C LYS A 456 -6.45 34.76 -8.09
N ILE A 457 -5.99 33.52 -7.98
CA ILE A 457 -4.78 33.19 -7.21
C ILE A 457 -3.65 32.64 -8.09
N TYR A 458 -3.89 32.46 -9.39
CA TYR A 458 -2.94 31.84 -10.33
C TYR A 458 -1.55 32.50 -10.30
N ASP A 459 -1.49 33.80 -10.63
CA ASP A 459 -0.21 34.50 -10.79
C ASP A 459 0.57 34.55 -9.47
N ARG A 460 -0.12 34.84 -8.36
CA ARG A 460 0.47 34.89 -7.02
C ARG A 460 1.01 33.53 -6.56
N LEU A 461 0.30 32.45 -6.85
CA LEU A 461 0.77 31.10 -6.50
C LEU A 461 1.97 30.71 -7.36
N VAL A 462 1.97 31.03 -8.66
CA VAL A 462 3.10 30.77 -9.56
C VAL A 462 4.37 31.47 -9.07
N GLU A 463 4.29 32.76 -8.71
CA GLU A 463 5.43 33.52 -8.19
C GLU A 463 6.03 32.88 -6.92
N ILE A 464 5.18 32.47 -5.98
CA ILE A 464 5.62 31.81 -4.74
C ILE A 464 6.25 30.46 -5.04
N LEU A 465 5.65 29.66 -5.94
CA LEU A 465 6.19 28.35 -6.31
C LEU A 465 7.53 28.49 -7.03
N GLU A 466 7.69 29.44 -7.94
CA GLU A 466 8.95 29.69 -8.64
C GLU A 466 10.08 29.98 -7.65
N SER A 467 9.87 30.92 -6.72
CA SER A 467 10.85 31.28 -5.70
C SER A 467 11.24 30.08 -4.83
N ARG A 468 10.26 29.29 -4.36
CA ARG A 468 10.51 28.13 -3.50
C ARG A 468 11.22 27.00 -4.23
N ILE A 469 10.79 26.67 -5.45
CA ILE A 469 11.33 25.54 -6.21
C ILE A 469 12.77 25.85 -6.65
N LYS A 470 13.07 27.10 -7.01
CA LYS A 470 14.43 27.54 -7.34
C LYS A 470 15.40 27.40 -6.17
N GLY A 471 14.91 27.48 -4.93
CA GLY A 471 15.71 27.32 -3.71
C GLY A 471 15.94 25.88 -3.26
N LEU A 472 15.33 24.87 -3.90
CA LEU A 472 15.48 23.48 -3.49
C LEU A 472 16.88 22.95 -3.80
N ARG A 473 17.54 22.38 -2.79
CA ARG A 473 18.88 21.81 -2.90
C ARG A 473 18.81 20.29 -3.11
N VAL A 474 19.52 19.82 -4.13
CA VAL A 474 19.53 18.41 -4.54
C VAL A 474 20.84 17.76 -4.08
N GLY A 475 20.77 16.60 -3.41
CA GLY A 475 21.98 15.98 -2.88
C GLY A 475 21.78 14.60 -2.24
N SER A 476 22.87 14.08 -1.65
CA SER A 476 22.87 12.86 -0.85
C SER A 476 22.68 13.23 0.63
N ILE A 477 21.50 12.93 1.19
CA ILE A 477 21.17 13.25 2.61
C ILE A 477 22.14 12.58 3.59
N LEU A 478 22.75 11.45 3.20
CA LEU A 478 23.64 10.68 4.08
C LEU A 478 25.05 11.28 4.15
N ASP A 479 25.42 12.11 3.17
CA ASP A 479 26.73 12.74 3.13
C ASP A 479 26.68 14.24 3.48
N ASN A 480 25.63 14.94 3.04
CA ASN A 480 25.45 16.38 3.21
C ASN A 480 24.04 16.69 3.77
N PRO A 481 23.73 16.31 5.03
CA PRO A 481 22.38 16.39 5.58
C PRO A 481 21.82 17.81 5.69
N GLU A 482 22.68 18.81 5.95
CA GLU A 482 22.27 20.22 6.15
C GLU A 482 21.94 20.94 4.83
N GLU A 483 22.34 20.36 3.70
CA GLU A 483 22.24 20.94 2.36
C GLU A 483 21.37 20.15 1.39
N THR A 484 20.59 19.18 1.86
CA THR A 484 19.79 18.31 0.99
C THR A 484 18.30 18.42 1.30
N ASP A 485 17.53 18.99 0.37
CA ASP A 485 16.06 19.04 0.43
C ASP A 485 15.43 17.93 -0.43
N VAL A 486 16.03 17.62 -1.58
CA VAL A 486 15.57 16.61 -2.55
C VAL A 486 16.67 15.58 -2.81
N GLY A 487 16.32 14.30 -2.74
CA GLY A 487 17.24 13.18 -2.98
C GLY A 487 17.50 12.88 -4.47
N ALA A 488 18.16 11.76 -4.71
CA ALA A 488 18.34 11.22 -6.06
C ALA A 488 17.09 10.45 -6.53
N MET A 489 16.91 10.37 -7.84
CA MET A 489 16.00 9.40 -8.44
C MET A 489 16.60 7.99 -8.36
N VAL A 490 15.77 6.95 -8.37
CA VAL A 490 16.25 5.57 -8.22
C VAL A 490 17.12 5.12 -9.41
N SER A 491 16.89 5.70 -10.59
CA SER A 491 17.53 5.34 -11.85
C SER A 491 17.59 6.52 -12.81
N ALA A 492 18.64 6.57 -13.62
CA ALA A 492 18.76 7.53 -14.73
C ALA A 492 17.92 7.13 -15.97
N ALA A 493 17.36 5.92 -16.02
CA ALA A 493 16.65 5.40 -17.20
C ALA A 493 15.44 6.26 -17.63
N GLY A 494 14.87 7.04 -16.71
CA GLY A 494 13.73 7.93 -16.98
C GLY A 494 14.12 9.31 -17.55
N PHE A 495 15.39 9.72 -17.49
CA PHE A 495 15.77 11.12 -17.73
C PHE A 495 15.46 11.59 -19.16
N ASP A 496 15.78 10.78 -20.18
CA ASP A 496 15.49 11.10 -21.57
C ASP A 496 13.98 11.28 -21.81
N LYS A 497 13.15 10.49 -21.12
CA LYS A 497 11.69 10.61 -21.21
C LYS A 497 11.23 11.93 -20.57
N LEU A 498 11.75 12.28 -19.40
CA LEU A 498 11.42 13.52 -18.70
C LEU A 498 11.75 14.74 -19.56
N GLU A 499 12.99 14.81 -20.10
CA GLU A 499 13.44 15.92 -20.93
C GLU A 499 12.57 16.06 -22.19
N LYS A 500 12.22 14.95 -22.86
CA LYS A 500 11.30 14.97 -24.01
C LYS A 500 9.88 15.43 -23.67
N LEU A 501 9.33 15.01 -22.53
CA LEU A 501 8.00 15.46 -22.09
C LEU A 501 7.98 16.96 -21.78
N ILE A 502 9.05 17.47 -21.19
CA ILE A 502 9.22 18.89 -20.88
C ILE A 502 9.38 19.69 -22.18
N GLU A 503 10.21 19.21 -23.10
CA GLU A 503 10.41 19.83 -24.42
C GLU A 503 9.09 19.89 -25.22
N ASP A 504 8.33 18.78 -25.30
CA ASP A 504 7.00 18.74 -25.94
C ASP A 504 6.05 19.78 -25.34
N ALA A 505 6.03 19.92 -24.02
CA ALA A 505 5.17 20.89 -23.35
C ALA A 505 5.56 22.33 -23.69
N VAL A 506 6.86 22.65 -23.71
CA VAL A 506 7.37 23.98 -24.08
C VAL A 506 7.06 24.30 -25.54
N GLN A 507 7.28 23.35 -26.46
CA GLN A 507 6.94 23.51 -27.87
C GLN A 507 5.43 23.75 -28.09
N LYS A 508 4.58 23.18 -27.22
CA LYS A 508 3.12 23.40 -27.22
C LYS A 508 2.67 24.61 -26.41
N GLY A 509 3.59 25.45 -25.93
CA GLY A 509 3.30 26.75 -25.31
C GLY A 509 3.35 26.81 -23.79
N ALA A 510 3.74 25.74 -23.08
CA ALA A 510 4.01 25.83 -21.65
C ALA A 510 5.27 26.67 -21.39
N ARG A 511 5.34 27.35 -20.25
CA ARG A 511 6.54 28.09 -19.83
C ARG A 511 7.33 27.29 -18.81
N LEU A 512 8.60 27.03 -19.10
CA LEU A 512 9.56 26.45 -18.17
C LEU A 512 10.20 27.56 -17.34
N LEU A 513 9.85 27.64 -16.05
CA LEU A 513 10.36 28.69 -15.14
C LEU A 513 11.59 28.24 -14.37
N VAL A 514 11.66 26.95 -13.98
CA VAL A 514 12.76 26.39 -13.19
C VAL A 514 13.11 25.00 -13.70
N GLY A 515 14.39 24.65 -13.72
CA GLY A 515 14.88 23.28 -13.92
C GLY A 515 14.80 22.78 -15.36
N GLY A 516 14.28 21.57 -15.53
CA GLY A 516 14.04 20.93 -16.83
C GLY A 516 15.14 20.00 -17.35
N LYS A 517 16.15 19.67 -16.53
CA LYS A 517 17.31 18.89 -16.99
C LYS A 517 17.94 18.02 -15.90
N ARG A 518 18.66 16.98 -16.33
CA ARG A 518 19.54 16.21 -15.43
C ARG A 518 20.67 17.06 -14.84
N ILE A 519 21.12 16.69 -13.63
CA ILE A 519 22.22 17.35 -12.91
C ILE A 519 23.45 16.45 -12.89
N ASN A 520 24.58 16.97 -13.38
CA ASN A 520 25.89 16.36 -13.14
C ASN A 520 26.41 16.84 -11.78
N HIS A 521 26.20 16.05 -10.73
CA HIS A 521 26.56 16.44 -9.37
C HIS A 521 28.08 16.45 -9.15
N LEU A 522 28.63 17.55 -8.63
CA LEU A 522 30.07 17.77 -8.53
C LEU A 522 30.81 16.69 -7.73
N LYS A 523 30.25 16.27 -6.59
CA LYS A 523 30.84 15.23 -5.72
C LYS A 523 30.51 13.82 -6.19
N TYR A 524 29.40 13.64 -6.90
CA TYR A 524 28.83 12.33 -7.26
C TYR A 524 28.37 12.34 -8.71
N PRO A 525 29.32 12.35 -9.68
CA PRO A 525 28.98 12.43 -11.11
C PRO A 525 28.16 11.23 -11.61
N GLN A 526 28.20 10.10 -10.87
CA GLN A 526 27.42 8.89 -11.15
C GLN A 526 26.06 8.85 -10.44
N GLY A 527 25.75 9.89 -9.64
CA GLY A 527 24.47 10.01 -8.96
C GLY A 527 23.33 10.37 -9.91
N HIS A 528 22.14 9.88 -9.61
CA HIS A 528 20.96 10.04 -10.48
C HIS A 528 20.14 11.26 -10.05
N TYR A 529 20.59 12.45 -10.46
CA TYR A 529 19.95 13.71 -10.07
C TYR A 529 19.24 14.38 -11.24
N PHE A 530 18.00 14.81 -11.00
CA PHE A 530 17.20 15.62 -11.93
C PHE A 530 16.77 16.92 -11.25
N SER A 531 16.86 18.04 -11.96
CA SER A 531 16.56 19.34 -11.35
C SER A 531 15.08 19.46 -10.98
N PRO A 532 14.74 19.97 -9.77
CA PRO A 532 13.38 20.39 -9.47
C PRO A 532 12.86 21.33 -10.57
N THR A 533 11.76 20.95 -11.19
CA THR A 533 11.26 21.58 -12.42
C THR A 533 9.91 22.23 -12.17
N LEU A 534 9.69 23.42 -12.74
CA LEU A 534 8.40 24.11 -12.72
C LEU A 534 7.98 24.47 -14.15
N LEU A 535 6.88 23.88 -14.59
CA LEU A 535 6.18 24.22 -15.83
C LEU A 535 4.83 24.85 -15.49
N VAL A 536 4.55 25.99 -16.10
CA VAL A 536 3.27 26.70 -15.96
C VAL A 536 2.60 26.86 -17.31
N ASP A 537 1.32 27.23 -17.30
CA ASP A 537 0.47 27.34 -18.48
C ASP A 537 0.34 26.00 -19.23
N VAL A 538 0.42 24.90 -18.49
CA VAL A 538 0.24 23.55 -19.01
C VAL A 538 -1.23 23.33 -19.37
N THR A 539 -1.48 22.71 -20.53
CA THR A 539 -2.83 22.36 -21.00
C THR A 539 -3.02 20.84 -21.09
N THR A 540 -4.26 20.38 -21.10
CA THR A 540 -4.61 18.95 -21.20
C THR A 540 -4.20 18.31 -22.54
N ASN A 541 -3.80 19.10 -23.54
CA ASN A 541 -3.34 18.59 -24.84
C ASN A 541 -1.83 18.27 -24.86
N MET A 542 -1.11 18.62 -23.81
CA MET A 542 0.32 18.33 -23.67
C MET A 542 0.52 16.91 -23.11
N ASN A 543 1.50 16.17 -23.61
CA ASN A 543 1.70 14.78 -23.19
C ASN A 543 2.02 14.69 -21.69
N ILE A 544 2.81 15.66 -21.19
CA ILE A 544 3.19 15.76 -19.78
C ILE A 544 1.99 15.92 -18.83
N ALA A 545 0.84 16.41 -19.31
CA ALA A 545 -0.38 16.51 -18.50
C ALA A 545 -1.11 15.17 -18.36
N ASN A 546 -0.82 14.18 -19.21
CA ASN A 546 -1.55 12.92 -19.30
C ASN A 546 -0.70 11.69 -18.96
N GLU A 547 0.62 11.79 -19.11
CA GLU A 547 1.56 10.74 -18.72
C GLU A 547 2.07 10.96 -17.30
N GLU A 548 2.12 9.89 -16.51
CA GLU A 548 2.78 9.90 -15.20
C GLU A 548 4.27 10.19 -15.39
N VAL A 549 4.74 11.23 -14.70
CA VAL A 549 6.11 11.72 -14.79
C VAL A 549 6.99 10.99 -13.79
N PHE A 550 6.48 10.76 -12.57
CA PHE A 550 7.18 10.05 -11.50
C PHE A 550 8.60 10.60 -11.24
N GLY A 551 8.71 11.92 -11.24
CA GLY A 551 9.97 12.66 -11.11
C GLY A 551 9.72 14.08 -10.58
N PRO A 552 10.78 14.87 -10.32
CA PRO A 552 10.65 16.14 -9.61
C PRO A 552 10.19 17.27 -10.55
N VAL A 553 8.95 17.18 -11.04
CA VAL A 553 8.36 18.12 -12.00
C VAL A 553 7.00 18.60 -11.50
N CYS A 554 6.90 19.92 -11.25
CA CYS A 554 5.70 20.62 -10.87
C CYS A 554 4.99 21.15 -12.13
N LEU A 555 3.73 20.74 -12.35
CA LEU A 555 2.89 21.23 -13.44
C LEU A 555 1.78 22.13 -12.88
N VAL A 556 1.65 23.34 -13.43
CA VAL A 556 0.56 24.26 -13.08
C VAL A 556 -0.34 24.49 -14.29
N LEU A 557 -1.63 24.20 -14.12
CA LEU A 557 -2.69 24.35 -15.11
C LEU A 557 -3.67 25.43 -14.66
N LYS A 558 -4.15 26.24 -15.60
CA LYS A 558 -5.14 27.30 -15.33
C LYS A 558 -6.56 26.81 -15.61
N ALA A 559 -7.43 26.89 -14.62
CA ALA A 559 -8.87 26.64 -14.78
C ALA A 559 -9.64 27.96 -14.92
N GLN A 560 -10.84 27.90 -15.48
CA GLN A 560 -11.73 29.06 -15.64
C GLN A 560 -12.63 29.22 -14.41
N ASP A 561 -13.15 28.09 -13.92
CA ASP A 561 -14.00 27.99 -12.75
C ASP A 561 -13.87 26.58 -12.14
N VAL A 562 -14.67 26.29 -11.11
CA VAL A 562 -14.68 24.99 -10.42
C VAL A 562 -15.07 23.83 -11.35
N SER A 563 -16.05 24.05 -12.25
CA SER A 563 -16.50 23.01 -13.17
C SER A 563 -15.41 22.65 -14.18
N HIS A 564 -14.73 23.66 -14.74
CA HIS A 564 -13.58 23.45 -15.62
C HIS A 564 -12.41 22.79 -14.87
N ALA A 565 -12.15 23.15 -13.62
CA ALA A 565 -11.11 22.50 -12.81
C ALA A 565 -11.38 20.99 -12.61
N ILE A 566 -12.64 20.62 -12.35
CA ILE A 566 -13.06 19.20 -12.26
C ILE A 566 -12.89 18.49 -13.61
N GLN A 567 -13.25 19.15 -14.72
CA GLN A 567 -13.03 18.59 -16.07
C GLN A 567 -11.55 18.34 -16.36
N ILE A 568 -10.68 19.30 -16.04
CA ILE A 568 -9.22 19.13 -16.18
C ILE A 568 -8.73 17.98 -15.30
N ALA A 569 -9.14 17.92 -14.02
CA ALA A 569 -8.74 16.84 -13.12
C ALA A 569 -9.13 15.45 -13.68
N ASN A 570 -10.34 15.34 -14.24
CA ASN A 570 -10.88 14.10 -14.82
C ASN A 570 -10.45 13.82 -16.27
N SER A 571 -9.62 14.66 -16.89
CA SER A 571 -9.21 14.52 -18.30
C SER A 571 -8.19 13.41 -18.57
N THR A 572 -7.65 12.81 -17.51
CA THR A 572 -6.63 11.75 -17.59
C THR A 572 -7.25 10.36 -17.43
N GLU A 573 -6.57 9.33 -17.92
CA GLU A 573 -6.98 7.93 -17.71
C GLU A 573 -6.73 7.44 -16.27
N TYR A 574 -5.84 8.12 -15.53
CA TYR A 574 -5.54 7.81 -14.14
C TYR A 574 -6.70 8.21 -13.20
N GLY A 575 -6.76 7.56 -12.05
CA GLY A 575 -7.81 7.76 -11.05
C GLY A 575 -7.40 7.26 -9.68
N LEU A 576 -6.16 7.52 -9.25
CA LEU A 576 -5.66 7.09 -7.95
C LEU A 576 -6.19 7.99 -6.85
N GLY A 577 -5.64 9.21 -6.77
CA GLY A 577 -5.97 10.19 -5.75
C GLY A 577 -6.21 11.60 -6.29
N GLY A 578 -6.49 12.51 -5.36
CA GLY A 578 -6.67 13.92 -5.65
C GLY A 578 -6.78 14.77 -4.39
N ALA A 579 -6.67 16.09 -4.57
CA ALA A 579 -6.81 17.06 -3.50
C ALA A 579 -7.58 18.29 -3.95
N VAL A 580 -8.27 18.94 -3.02
CA VAL A 580 -8.92 20.24 -3.24
C VAL A 580 -8.67 21.18 -2.07
N PHE A 581 -8.32 22.44 -2.36
CA PHE A 581 -7.98 23.45 -1.37
C PHE A 581 -8.88 24.68 -1.52
N GLY A 582 -9.48 25.15 -0.42
CA GLY A 582 -10.40 26.28 -0.38
C GLY A 582 -11.20 26.36 0.91
N LYS A 583 -12.17 27.27 0.96
CA LYS A 583 -13.03 27.48 2.16
C LYS A 583 -14.49 27.12 1.94
N ASN A 584 -14.98 27.28 0.72
CA ASN A 584 -16.36 27.04 0.36
C ASN A 584 -16.66 25.55 0.41
N LYS A 585 -17.31 25.12 1.50
CA LYS A 585 -17.66 23.72 1.75
C LYS A 585 -18.48 23.09 0.62
N ALA A 586 -19.35 23.85 -0.05
CA ALA A 586 -20.13 23.33 -1.16
C ALA A 586 -19.21 22.99 -2.35
N ASN A 587 -18.26 23.86 -2.68
CA ASN A 587 -17.27 23.59 -3.74
C ASN A 587 -16.32 22.46 -3.35
N LEU A 588 -15.84 22.41 -2.11
CA LEU A 588 -14.96 21.33 -1.63
C LEU A 588 -15.65 19.96 -1.77
N ASN A 589 -16.89 19.84 -1.27
CA ASN A 589 -17.67 18.61 -1.39
C ASN A 589 -18.02 18.29 -2.84
N ARG A 590 -18.33 19.30 -3.66
CA ARG A 590 -18.60 19.12 -5.08
C ARG A 590 -17.40 18.53 -5.79
N VAL A 591 -16.21 19.08 -5.59
CA VAL A 591 -14.97 18.56 -6.16
C VAL A 591 -14.72 17.13 -5.67
N ALA A 592 -14.83 16.87 -4.36
CA ALA A 592 -14.62 15.53 -3.82
C ALA A 592 -15.60 14.47 -4.38
N ASN A 593 -16.85 14.85 -4.67
CA ASN A 593 -17.85 13.95 -5.22
C ASN A 593 -17.73 13.75 -6.74
N GLU A 594 -17.29 14.78 -7.48
CA GLU A 594 -17.24 14.75 -8.95
C GLU A 594 -15.86 14.33 -9.51
N MET A 595 -14.80 14.32 -8.70
CA MET A 595 -13.50 13.76 -9.09
C MET A 595 -13.59 12.24 -9.27
N LYS A 596 -13.15 11.75 -10.43
CA LYS A 596 -13.14 10.33 -10.79
C LYS A 596 -11.84 9.67 -10.33
N CYS A 597 -11.69 9.50 -9.02
CA CYS A 597 -10.53 8.85 -8.42
C CYS A 597 -10.95 7.99 -7.22
N GLY A 598 -10.03 7.16 -6.74
CA GLY A 598 -10.28 6.30 -5.60
C GLY A 598 -10.28 7.03 -4.26
N MET A 599 -9.55 8.14 -4.16
CA MET A 599 -9.28 8.83 -2.90
C MET A 599 -9.18 10.35 -3.09
N VAL A 600 -9.79 11.15 -2.20
CA VAL A 600 -9.69 12.62 -2.25
C VAL A 600 -9.34 13.17 -0.87
N ALA A 601 -8.37 14.09 -0.83
CA ALA A 601 -8.08 14.92 0.34
C ALA A 601 -8.72 16.31 0.20
N ILE A 602 -9.29 16.83 1.29
CA ILE A 602 -9.83 18.19 1.36
C ILE A 602 -8.93 19.03 2.27
N ASN A 603 -8.41 20.14 1.73
CA ASN A 603 -7.47 21.04 2.39
C ASN A 603 -6.18 20.38 2.89
N ASP A 604 -5.79 19.28 2.23
CA ASP A 604 -4.58 18.54 2.55
C ASP A 604 -4.14 17.71 1.33
N PHE A 605 -3.00 17.03 1.45
CA PHE A 605 -2.43 16.16 0.42
C PHE A 605 -2.09 14.78 0.99
N ALA A 606 -2.43 13.71 0.26
CA ALA A 606 -2.09 12.32 0.59
C ALA A 606 -2.57 11.78 1.97
N VAL A 607 -3.27 12.58 2.78
CA VAL A 607 -3.82 12.15 4.09
C VAL A 607 -4.88 11.06 4.00
N PHE A 608 -5.34 10.71 2.79
CA PHE A 608 -6.14 9.50 2.60
C PHE A 608 -5.32 8.21 2.78
N TYR A 609 -3.98 8.27 2.88
CA TYR A 609 -3.10 7.15 3.25
C TYR A 609 -3.16 6.80 4.75
N LEU A 610 -4.29 7.05 5.41
CA LEU A 610 -4.57 6.60 6.77
C LEU A 610 -4.88 5.10 6.74
N ALA A 611 -4.30 4.28 7.62
CA ALA A 611 -4.53 2.83 7.55
C ALA A 611 -5.96 2.39 7.85
N GLN A 612 -6.78 3.30 8.38
CA GLN A 612 -8.21 3.11 8.58
C GLN A 612 -9.00 3.17 7.26
N LEU A 613 -8.49 3.86 6.25
CA LEU A 613 -9.18 4.09 4.98
C LEU A 613 -8.79 3.03 3.93
N PRO A 614 -9.70 2.68 3.01
CA PRO A 614 -9.35 1.85 1.87
C PRO A 614 -8.43 2.64 0.94
N PHE A 615 -7.24 2.09 0.72
CA PHE A 615 -6.32 2.63 -0.27
C PHE A 615 -6.48 1.90 -1.59
N GLY A 616 -6.68 2.65 -2.67
CA GLY A 616 -6.50 2.18 -4.03
C GLY A 616 -7.22 2.99 -5.10
N GLY A 617 -6.77 2.83 -6.35
CA GLY A 617 -7.26 3.61 -7.50
C GLY A 617 -8.51 3.08 -8.18
N VAL A 618 -8.98 3.80 -9.20
CA VAL A 618 -9.99 3.35 -10.16
C VAL A 618 -9.51 3.61 -11.60
N GLY A 619 -10.17 3.02 -12.59
CA GLY A 619 -9.86 3.25 -14.00
C GLY A 619 -8.43 2.83 -14.35
N GLY A 620 -7.65 3.75 -14.92
CA GLY A 620 -6.25 3.49 -15.28
C GLY A 620 -5.32 3.29 -14.09
N SER A 621 -5.74 3.63 -12.85
CA SER A 621 -4.94 3.47 -11.64
C SER A 621 -5.14 2.14 -10.92
N GLY A 622 -5.96 1.23 -11.46
CA GLY A 622 -6.12 -0.13 -10.96
C GLY A 622 -7.48 -0.42 -10.30
N TYR A 623 -7.53 -1.48 -9.49
CA TYR A 623 -8.72 -2.01 -8.84
C TYR A 623 -8.38 -2.90 -7.64
N GLY A 624 -9.34 -3.11 -6.74
CA GLY A 624 -9.07 -3.73 -5.43
C GLY A 624 -8.61 -2.70 -4.41
N ARG A 625 -8.41 -3.11 -3.15
CA ARG A 625 -7.92 -2.24 -2.06
C ARG A 625 -7.00 -3.06 -1.15
N PHE A 626 -5.97 -2.43 -0.56
CA PHE A 626 -4.99 -3.12 0.31
C PHE A 626 -4.74 -2.48 1.69
N MET A 627 -5.44 -1.39 2.01
CA MET A 627 -5.48 -0.75 3.35
C MET A 627 -6.91 -0.80 3.91
N GLY A 628 -7.09 -0.41 5.18
CA GLY A 628 -8.39 -0.43 5.83
C GLY A 628 -8.94 -1.84 6.08
N ALA A 629 -10.22 -1.89 6.44
CA ALA A 629 -10.92 -3.15 6.63
C ALA A 629 -11.05 -3.92 5.31
N GLU A 630 -11.24 -3.19 4.22
CA GLU A 630 -11.38 -3.68 2.85
C GLU A 630 -10.12 -4.42 2.41
N GLY A 631 -8.94 -3.84 2.65
CA GLY A 631 -7.66 -4.43 2.29
C GLY A 631 -7.24 -5.62 3.16
N LEU A 632 -7.66 -5.65 4.43
CA LEU A 632 -7.45 -6.84 5.25
C LEU A 632 -8.36 -7.99 4.81
N ARG A 633 -9.60 -7.68 4.41
CA ARG A 633 -10.58 -8.67 3.93
C ARG A 633 -10.29 -9.15 2.50
N SER A 634 -9.61 -8.35 1.67
CA SER A 634 -9.29 -8.73 0.29
C SER A 634 -8.31 -9.92 0.20
N VAL A 635 -7.48 -10.11 1.22
CA VAL A 635 -6.60 -11.28 1.37
C VAL A 635 -7.26 -12.43 2.14
N CYS A 636 -8.59 -12.44 2.25
CA CYS A 636 -9.37 -13.50 2.90
C CYS A 636 -10.38 -14.10 1.91
N ASN A 637 -10.64 -15.39 2.06
CA ASN A 637 -11.81 -16.03 1.49
C ASN A 637 -13.06 -15.61 2.29
N MET A 638 -14.01 -14.95 1.63
CA MET A 638 -15.31 -14.59 2.21
C MET A 638 -16.28 -15.78 2.07
N LYS A 639 -16.48 -16.52 3.17
CA LYS A 639 -17.35 -17.69 3.20
C LYS A 639 -18.74 -17.33 3.73
N SER A 640 -19.75 -17.51 2.90
CA SER A 640 -21.15 -17.43 3.31
C SER A 640 -21.55 -18.69 4.08
N VAL A 641 -22.04 -18.52 5.31
CA VAL A 641 -22.52 -19.60 6.17
C VAL A 641 -23.97 -19.33 6.54
N CYS A 642 -24.84 -20.30 6.28
CA CYS A 642 -26.26 -20.26 6.67
C CYS A 642 -26.60 -21.52 7.45
N TYR A 643 -27.20 -21.37 8.63
CA TYR A 643 -27.53 -22.50 9.50
C TYR A 643 -28.82 -22.24 10.27
N ASP A 644 -29.43 -23.31 10.77
CA ASP A 644 -30.64 -23.23 11.57
C ASP A 644 -30.37 -22.53 12.90
N LYS A 645 -31.17 -21.51 13.18
CA LYS A 645 -31.10 -20.73 14.43
C LYS A 645 -31.63 -21.53 15.61
N TYR A 646 -32.63 -22.39 15.36
CA TYR A 646 -33.32 -23.17 16.39
C TYR A 646 -33.17 -24.67 16.10
N PRO A 647 -32.70 -25.50 17.06
CA PRO A 647 -32.63 -26.94 16.89
C PRO A 647 -34.00 -27.53 16.53
N GLY A 648 -34.03 -28.43 15.54
CA GLY A 648 -35.26 -29.08 15.08
C GLY A 648 -36.14 -28.23 14.15
N ILE A 649 -35.85 -26.94 13.97
CA ILE A 649 -36.54 -26.08 13.00
C ILE A 649 -35.61 -25.86 11.81
N SER A 650 -35.90 -26.58 10.72
CA SER A 650 -35.12 -26.51 9.48
C SER A 650 -36.01 -26.25 8.28
N THR A 651 -35.39 -26.05 7.12
CA THR A 651 -36.15 -25.85 5.88
C THR A 651 -36.74 -27.19 5.45
N SER A 652 -38.06 -27.31 5.52
CA SER A 652 -38.80 -28.41 4.90
C SER A 652 -39.38 -27.96 3.56
N ILE A 653 -39.22 -28.77 2.51
CA ILE A 653 -39.90 -28.54 1.24
C ILE A 653 -41.39 -28.90 1.41
N PRO A 654 -42.33 -27.96 1.21
CA PRO A 654 -43.75 -28.28 1.30
C PRO A 654 -44.14 -29.34 0.26
N PRO A 655 -45.02 -30.31 0.58
CA PRO A 655 -45.40 -31.39 -0.35
C PRO A 655 -45.89 -30.91 -1.72
N ARG A 656 -46.47 -29.70 -1.77
CA ARG A 656 -46.99 -29.07 -3.00
C ARG A 656 -45.92 -28.74 -4.03
N VAL A 657 -44.71 -28.45 -3.57
CA VAL A 657 -43.56 -28.08 -4.42
C VAL A 657 -42.44 -29.11 -4.33
N ASP A 658 -42.67 -30.21 -3.63
CA ASP A 658 -41.73 -31.31 -3.54
C ASP A 658 -41.68 -32.09 -4.87
N TYR A 659 -40.51 -32.64 -5.18
CA TYR A 659 -40.31 -33.39 -6.41
C TYR A 659 -40.70 -34.87 -6.23
N PRO A 660 -41.43 -35.47 -7.18
CA PRO A 660 -41.99 -34.86 -8.38
C PRO A 660 -43.24 -34.00 -8.09
N ILE A 661 -43.32 -32.85 -8.76
CA ILE A 661 -44.44 -31.90 -8.60
C ILE A 661 -45.73 -32.54 -9.12
N GLN A 662 -46.67 -32.79 -8.22
CA GLN A 662 -47.94 -33.48 -8.50
C GLN A 662 -48.93 -32.64 -9.31
N ASP A 663 -49.05 -31.34 -8.99
CA ASP A 663 -49.94 -30.39 -9.67
C ASP A 663 -49.21 -29.08 -9.89
N ARG A 664 -48.77 -28.84 -11.12
CA ARG A 664 -47.96 -27.66 -11.48
C ARG A 664 -48.74 -26.34 -11.32
N SER A 665 -50.06 -26.36 -11.48
CA SER A 665 -50.89 -25.16 -11.34
C SER A 665 -50.99 -24.75 -9.87
N LYS A 666 -51.29 -25.72 -8.98
CA LYS A 666 -51.33 -25.48 -7.54
C LYS A 666 -49.96 -25.15 -6.96
N ALA A 667 -48.91 -25.84 -7.42
CA ALA A 667 -47.54 -25.54 -7.02
C ALA A 667 -47.15 -24.10 -7.41
N TRP A 668 -47.48 -23.68 -8.62
CA TRP A 668 -47.26 -22.31 -9.08
C TRP A 668 -48.03 -21.30 -8.24
N ASP A 669 -49.30 -21.55 -7.94
CA ASP A 669 -50.11 -20.66 -7.11
C ASP A 669 -49.63 -20.59 -5.67
N PHE A 670 -49.15 -21.70 -5.11
CA PHE A 670 -48.48 -21.72 -3.81
C PHE A 670 -47.23 -20.83 -3.83
N CYS A 671 -46.36 -20.96 -4.84
CA CYS A 671 -45.18 -20.10 -5.01
C CYS A 671 -45.56 -18.62 -5.17
N ARG A 672 -46.59 -18.30 -5.97
CA ARG A 672 -47.12 -16.93 -6.09
C ARG A 672 -47.57 -16.40 -4.74
N GLY A 673 -48.28 -17.22 -3.97
CA GLY A 673 -48.75 -16.87 -2.64
C GLY A 673 -47.60 -16.56 -1.68
N LEU A 674 -46.51 -17.34 -1.73
CA LEU A 674 -45.30 -17.11 -0.91
C LEU A 674 -44.67 -15.74 -1.21
N VAL A 675 -44.54 -15.40 -2.49
CA VAL A 675 -43.97 -14.11 -2.93
C VAL A 675 -44.88 -12.95 -2.53
N GLU A 676 -46.17 -13.03 -2.85
CA GLU A 676 -47.18 -12.02 -2.51
C GLU A 676 -47.21 -11.77 -0.99
N PHE A 677 -47.21 -12.83 -0.18
CA PHE A 677 -47.20 -12.73 1.29
C PHE A 677 -45.91 -12.10 1.83
N SER A 678 -44.75 -12.47 1.30
CA SER A 678 -43.46 -12.04 1.85
C SER A 678 -43.03 -10.64 1.44
N VAL A 679 -43.17 -10.31 0.15
CA VAL A 679 -42.63 -9.08 -0.44
C VAL A 679 -43.68 -8.21 -1.13
N GLY A 680 -44.97 -8.55 -1.00
CA GLY A 680 -46.07 -7.70 -1.48
C GLY A 680 -45.95 -6.26 -0.95
N MET A 681 -46.07 -5.28 -1.83
CA MET A 681 -45.87 -3.86 -1.48
C MET A 681 -47.02 -3.29 -0.63
N THR A 682 -48.20 -3.90 -0.69
CA THR A 682 -49.39 -3.47 0.05
C THR A 682 -49.85 -4.55 1.02
N LEU A 683 -50.55 -4.14 2.08
CA LEU A 683 -51.17 -5.09 3.00
C LEU A 683 -52.19 -5.99 2.31
N SER A 684 -52.96 -5.46 1.36
CA SER A 684 -53.91 -6.24 0.55
C SER A 684 -53.22 -7.33 -0.28
N SER A 685 -52.06 -7.03 -0.87
CA SER A 685 -51.25 -8.01 -1.61
C SER A 685 -50.72 -9.10 -0.68
N LYS A 686 -50.24 -8.74 0.52
CA LYS A 686 -49.78 -9.73 1.50
C LYS A 686 -50.91 -10.64 1.99
N ILE A 687 -52.09 -10.06 2.26
CA ILE A 687 -53.29 -10.82 2.65
C ILE A 687 -53.74 -11.73 1.51
N ALA A 688 -53.78 -11.23 0.27
CA ALA A 688 -54.12 -12.04 -0.90
C ALA A 688 -53.12 -13.20 -1.10
N GLY A 689 -51.83 -12.94 -0.89
CA GLY A 689 -50.77 -13.95 -0.92
C GLY A 689 -50.96 -15.03 0.15
N LEU A 690 -51.28 -14.63 1.38
CA LEU A 690 -51.61 -15.57 2.46
C LEU A 690 -52.83 -16.43 2.13
N TRP A 691 -53.89 -15.82 1.58
CA TRP A 691 -55.07 -16.57 1.11
C TRP A 691 -54.72 -17.56 -0.01
N ARG A 692 -53.86 -17.15 -0.95
CA ARG A 692 -53.39 -18.02 -2.03
C ARG A 692 -52.55 -19.18 -1.49
N LEU A 693 -51.72 -18.95 -0.48
CA LEU A 693 -51.01 -20.03 0.23
C LEU A 693 -52.00 -21.01 0.82
N VAL A 694 -52.91 -20.54 1.69
CA VAL A 694 -53.87 -21.42 2.36
C VAL A 694 -54.72 -22.22 1.37
N LYS A 695 -55.14 -21.61 0.25
CA LYS A 695 -55.93 -22.29 -0.80
C LYS A 695 -55.16 -23.37 -1.55
N ASN A 696 -53.83 -23.26 -1.64
CA ASN A 696 -52.99 -24.12 -2.47
C ASN A 696 -51.96 -24.94 -1.66
N SER A 697 -51.99 -24.86 -0.33
CA SER A 697 -51.16 -25.64 0.62
C SER A 697 -51.50 -27.12 0.66
#